data_AF-A0A5J6P6A0-F1
#
_entry.id   AF-A0A5J6P6A0-F1
#
_cell.length_a   1.000
_cell.length_b   1.000
_cell.length_c   1.000
_cell.angle_alpha   90.00
_cell.angle_beta   90.00
_cell.angle_gamma   90.00
#
_symmetry.space_group_name_H-M   'P 1'
#
loop_
_entity.id
_entity.type
_entity.pdbx_description
1 polymer ?
#
loop_
_entity_poly.entity_id
_entity_poly.type
_entity_poly.pdbx_seq_one_letter_code
_entity_poly.pdbx_strand_id
1 'polypeptide(L)'
;MMQSSPSVFLRSPYFWAVFLMLSFFASVAAIKLMFLAAPGLNLDITFSREQAVAAARVFQQQQFSNLKTERSAAVFISDRGLQNYVELEAGGIKVFQTLIPQLDAVTHYWKVRTFSPGQEEELITAFSPRGEPISFAYLISEKTPGAALEEKAARELAESGARKFMGERFNAYKTFETKQQRQASGRVDYTFTYEHVHLAVGEARFRIALKVAGDQLVAVDTFKHIPQAFNQRFDEMRSLNTQISQIASYLMAVIFGLGGLVGGGVWLFRRHQLRWINAFGPALVVGAGLGAALIANMPVAWMNYQTTSSEQTFIFQQLAQAGGALLFASLLFATIYAVAEGLTRNAFAEHPRLWDMFRPAAASPEILGRLLGAFAWTGFFLLYAMAFYWFSTKVLGWWTPADITVDPNILASWRPALGPIFTALQAGTWEECLFRAIPLSLAVIIGNHYGFRNKLVIFTLIAQALIFGGAHANYPNLPGYSRLIELFIPALVFGLVYLRFGLMVSMITHFEYDLVLMSLPIFTATDVSLWVDRVLVVLAGVAPLLVFAWACLKRGQFTALADEWRNGVVEVVVPVNSPSEPINDAPTTTRAIFIKPVWSAALVIISVALIITTATKAPRIDWTPYSYQIDRHQARVAAENILREKNITLTGGWHSSVITHNGWSQPLEYVWRETGADKVQGLIGKYLDKPFWVVSWRKFDGPVEERAEEWQAWLYPDGSLHELVHKLPEARAGEKLSREQAIVKAQDWIRQLNWADPMLLEEKSVEEIQRPARSDWVLTYLDKRAYDHNNARAAIIIKLAGDEVVSYVRTIDIPEAWTRAESEEYSRQQPYRIIAQVALLALVGCAALCFFRKQTTRSFSFKAAWPWIAVGVVAQVVVTLLWFDQILGALQTTMGWWIQIAMMLFGMGVAVVAQGVVLFFAAQAIHGQRPRPDTNLARDFMLGATLAFALTGFRCLLELTLPSTWAPGSYSADWATPIPWLTTILNGFKGVFPFVISIILALGLVRFSSKPWRFALISLLALIWLFCSSLASREFPQLLGQQLYPFIGVALVMLLIRSQQMGVALVMFGMLIVLRQLGVMHAIYPGALWHALLSAVICSLLTYGLVRHWYRRGLE
;
A
#
# COMPACT_ATOMS: atom_id res chain seq x y z
N MET A 1 -32.70 -34.18 -13.59
CA MET A 1 -32.31 -35.40 -14.31
C MET A 1 -31.23 -35.10 -15.34
N MET A 2 -29.97 -35.11 -14.91
CA MET A 2 -28.79 -35.40 -15.74
C MET A 2 -27.87 -36.25 -14.86
N GLN A 3 -28.33 -37.45 -14.53
CA GLN A 3 -27.46 -38.55 -14.13
C GLN A 3 -27.05 -39.24 -15.43
N SER A 4 -26.15 -38.61 -16.19
CA SER A 4 -25.39 -39.36 -17.19
C SER A 4 -24.23 -40.00 -16.46
N SER A 5 -24.21 -41.34 -16.47
CA SER A 5 -23.05 -42.16 -16.17
C SER A 5 -21.80 -41.49 -16.78
N PRO A 6 -20.64 -41.45 -16.10
CA PRO A 6 -19.45 -40.87 -16.69
C PRO A 6 -19.21 -41.55 -18.03
N SER A 7 -19.26 -40.77 -19.12
CA SER A 7 -19.25 -41.28 -20.48
C SER A 7 -18.13 -42.30 -20.65
N VAL A 8 -18.47 -43.46 -21.22
CA VAL A 8 -17.57 -44.59 -21.49
C VAL A 8 -16.24 -44.16 -22.14
N PHE A 9 -16.24 -43.02 -22.84
CA PHE A 9 -15.09 -42.39 -23.48
C PHE A 9 -13.92 -42.01 -22.55
N LEU A 10 -14.18 -41.48 -21.34
CA LEU A 10 -13.10 -41.01 -20.42
C LEU A 10 -12.37 -42.16 -19.70
N ARG A 11 -12.88 -43.38 -19.83
CA ARG A 11 -12.28 -44.60 -19.25
C ARG A 11 -11.42 -45.38 -20.25
N SER A 12 -11.43 -44.99 -21.53
CA SER A 12 -10.66 -45.68 -22.57
C SER A 12 -9.17 -45.31 -22.49
N PRO A 13 -8.24 -46.29 -22.44
CA PRO A 13 -6.80 -46.03 -22.55
C PRO A 13 -6.43 -45.27 -23.83
N TYR A 14 -7.18 -45.49 -24.91
CA TYR A 14 -6.98 -44.80 -26.18
C TYR A 14 -7.24 -43.29 -26.07
N PHE A 15 -8.29 -42.89 -25.35
CA PHE A 15 -8.57 -41.47 -25.11
C PHE A 15 -7.40 -40.80 -24.39
N TRP A 16 -6.87 -41.41 -23.33
CA TRP A 16 -5.75 -40.87 -22.56
C TRP A 16 -4.45 -40.82 -23.38
N ALA A 17 -4.17 -41.84 -24.18
CA ALA A 17 -3.02 -41.85 -25.08
C ALA A 17 -3.11 -40.69 -26.09
N VAL A 18 -4.26 -40.49 -26.73
CA VAL A 18 -4.48 -39.39 -27.67
C VAL A 18 -4.44 -38.03 -26.96
N PHE A 19 -5.07 -37.89 -25.80
CA PHE A 19 -5.15 -36.63 -25.07
C PHE A 19 -3.78 -36.16 -24.56
N LEU A 20 -2.98 -37.08 -23.99
CA LEU A 20 -1.61 -36.80 -23.56
C LEU A 20 -0.69 -36.51 -24.75
N MET A 21 -0.84 -37.25 -25.86
CA MET A 21 -0.09 -37.00 -27.09
C MET A 21 -0.40 -35.60 -27.66
N LEU A 22 -1.67 -35.23 -27.74
CA LEU A 22 -2.08 -33.89 -28.19
C LEU A 22 -1.59 -32.80 -27.25
N SER A 23 -1.63 -33.01 -25.93
CA SER A 23 -1.07 -32.06 -24.96
C SER A 23 0.44 -31.92 -25.08
N PHE A 24 1.17 -33.02 -25.31
CA PHE A 24 2.60 -32.98 -25.57
C PHE A 24 2.90 -32.18 -26.83
N PHE A 25 2.19 -32.44 -27.93
CA PHE A 25 2.32 -31.64 -29.15
C PHE A 25 1.94 -30.17 -28.94
N ALA A 26 0.91 -29.89 -28.15
CA ALA A 26 0.53 -28.53 -27.78
C ALA A 26 1.63 -27.82 -26.99
N SER A 27 2.26 -28.51 -26.03
CA SER A 27 3.39 -27.99 -25.24
C SER A 27 4.61 -27.72 -26.12
N VAL A 28 4.96 -28.64 -27.01
CA VAL A 28 6.07 -28.46 -27.97
C VAL A 28 5.78 -27.31 -28.93
N ALA A 29 4.54 -27.21 -29.43
CA ALA A 29 4.10 -26.11 -30.29
C ALA A 29 4.13 -24.77 -29.53
N ALA A 30 3.71 -24.75 -28.26
CA ALA A 30 3.77 -23.56 -27.41
C ALA A 30 5.21 -23.08 -27.23
N ILE A 31 6.14 -23.98 -26.88
CA ILE A 31 7.57 -23.65 -26.74
C ILE A 31 8.13 -23.11 -28.05
N LYS A 32 7.85 -23.76 -29.19
CA LYS A 32 8.28 -23.26 -30.50
C LYS A 32 7.69 -21.89 -30.82
N LEU A 33 6.39 -21.71 -30.59
CA LEU A 33 5.70 -20.44 -30.81
C LEU A 33 6.24 -19.35 -29.90
N MET A 34 6.58 -19.65 -28.64
CA MET A 34 7.17 -18.68 -27.72
C MET A 34 8.43 -18.04 -28.31
N PHE A 35 9.34 -18.85 -28.85
CA PHE A 35 10.58 -18.36 -29.48
C PHE A 35 10.38 -17.77 -30.89
N LEU A 36 9.24 -18.02 -31.55
CA LEU A 36 8.89 -17.44 -32.87
C LEU A 36 8.06 -16.16 -32.76
N ALA A 37 7.18 -16.10 -31.77
CA ALA A 37 6.15 -15.09 -31.60
C ALA A 37 6.64 -13.94 -30.74
N ALA A 38 7.40 -14.21 -29.67
CA ALA A 38 8.00 -13.17 -28.84
C ALA A 38 9.10 -12.47 -29.65
N PRO A 39 8.93 -11.18 -30.03
CA PRO A 39 10.07 -10.37 -30.42
C PRO A 39 10.86 -10.09 -29.13
N GLY A 40 11.64 -11.07 -28.69
CA GLY A 40 12.49 -10.92 -27.52
C GLY A 40 13.57 -9.89 -27.80
N LEU A 41 13.88 -9.07 -26.81
CA LEU A 41 15.06 -8.22 -26.90
C LEU A 41 16.29 -9.12 -26.80
N ASN A 42 17.11 -9.10 -27.84
CA ASN A 42 18.39 -9.80 -27.84
C ASN A 42 19.34 -9.04 -26.93
N LEU A 43 19.54 -9.55 -25.72
CA LEU A 43 20.45 -9.01 -24.73
C LEU A 43 21.49 -10.08 -24.40
N ASP A 44 22.75 -9.81 -24.76
CA ASP A 44 23.87 -10.67 -24.44
C ASP A 44 24.53 -10.20 -23.14
N ILE A 45 24.45 -11.03 -22.12
CA ILE A 45 24.94 -10.74 -20.77
C ILE A 45 26.15 -11.64 -20.53
N THR A 46 27.34 -11.07 -20.72
CA THR A 46 28.61 -11.77 -20.52
C THR A 46 29.28 -11.38 -19.20
N PHE A 47 28.78 -10.33 -18.55
CA PHE A 47 29.30 -9.82 -17.29
C PHE A 47 28.39 -10.21 -16.12
N SER A 48 28.90 -11.03 -15.22
CA SER A 48 28.16 -11.56 -14.07
C SER A 48 28.03 -10.52 -12.96
N ARG A 49 27.11 -10.79 -12.03
CA ARG A 49 26.93 -10.01 -10.81
C ARG A 49 28.22 -9.94 -9.98
N GLU A 50 28.91 -11.06 -9.80
CA GLU A 50 30.15 -11.16 -9.02
C GLU A 50 31.27 -10.36 -9.68
N GLN A 51 31.34 -10.39 -11.01
CA GLN A 51 32.27 -9.57 -11.78
C GLN A 51 31.94 -8.08 -11.63
N ALA A 52 30.66 -7.69 -11.63
CA ALA A 52 30.25 -6.32 -11.40
C ALA A 52 30.63 -5.82 -9.99
N VAL A 53 30.42 -6.63 -8.96
CA VAL A 53 30.83 -6.30 -7.59
C VAL A 53 32.36 -6.21 -7.48
N ALA A 54 33.10 -7.11 -8.12
CA ALA A 54 34.56 -7.07 -8.14
C ALA A 54 35.07 -5.81 -8.87
N ALA A 55 34.49 -5.48 -10.03
CA ALA A 55 34.85 -4.28 -10.80
C ALA A 55 34.54 -2.99 -10.03
N ALA A 56 33.40 -2.92 -9.32
CA ALA A 56 33.08 -1.80 -8.44
C ALA A 56 34.14 -1.61 -7.34
N ARG A 57 34.62 -2.70 -6.74
CA ARG A 57 35.68 -2.66 -5.72
C ARG A 57 37.01 -2.19 -6.29
N VAL A 58 37.39 -2.69 -7.47
CA VAL A 58 38.60 -2.22 -8.17
C VAL A 58 38.49 -0.72 -8.50
N PHE A 59 37.33 -0.30 -9.00
CA PHE A 59 37.05 1.10 -9.31
C PHE A 59 37.16 2.00 -8.06
N GLN A 60 36.57 1.58 -6.95
CA GLN A 60 36.69 2.26 -5.65
C GLN A 60 38.15 2.39 -5.22
N GLN A 61 38.94 1.31 -5.26
CA GLN A 61 40.35 1.35 -4.86
C GLN A 61 41.18 2.30 -5.71
N GLN A 62 40.85 2.45 -7.00
CA GLN A 62 41.58 3.31 -7.94
C GLN A 62 41.17 4.79 -7.86
N GLN A 63 39.86 5.09 -7.73
CA GLN A 63 39.34 6.46 -7.79
C GLN A 63 39.04 7.06 -6.42
N PHE A 64 38.71 6.22 -5.43
CA PHE A 64 38.25 6.62 -4.09
C PHE A 64 38.93 5.78 -3.01
N SER A 65 40.27 5.70 -3.03
CA SER A 65 41.07 4.84 -2.12
C SER A 65 40.83 5.12 -0.63
N ASN A 66 40.37 6.32 -0.28
CA ASN A 66 40.06 6.73 1.08
C ASN A 66 38.69 6.23 1.56
N LEU A 67 37.77 5.90 0.64
CA LEU A 67 36.43 5.42 0.95
C LEU A 67 36.51 3.99 1.46
N LYS A 68 36.12 3.77 2.71
CA LYS A 68 36.10 2.44 3.34
C LYS A 68 34.67 1.91 3.39
N THR A 69 34.38 0.92 2.55
CA THR A 69 33.06 0.26 2.52
C THR A 69 33.13 -1.18 3.01
N GLU A 70 32.15 -1.60 3.80
CA GLU A 70 32.09 -2.97 4.32
C GLU A 70 31.24 -3.91 3.44
N ARG A 71 30.27 -3.36 2.69
CA ARG A 71 29.28 -4.15 1.94
C ARG A 71 29.10 -3.67 0.51
N SER A 72 28.57 -4.57 -0.31
CA SER A 72 28.19 -4.29 -1.70
C SER A 72 26.89 -5.01 -2.03
N ALA A 73 26.02 -4.34 -2.77
CA ALA A 73 24.80 -4.88 -3.33
C ALA A 73 24.78 -4.60 -4.83
N ALA A 74 24.14 -5.49 -5.60
CA ALA A 74 24.06 -5.35 -7.05
C ALA A 74 22.67 -5.75 -7.56
N VAL A 75 22.19 -5.04 -8.56
CA VAL A 75 20.92 -5.29 -9.26
C VAL A 75 21.08 -4.96 -10.74
N PHE A 76 20.43 -5.72 -11.61
CA PHE A 76 20.36 -5.45 -13.03
C PHE A 76 19.15 -4.56 -13.33
N ILE A 77 19.33 -3.46 -14.04
CA ILE A 77 18.26 -2.50 -14.35
C ILE A 77 17.96 -2.57 -15.84
N SER A 78 16.67 -2.57 -16.19
CA SER A 78 16.17 -2.42 -17.56
C SER A 78 15.30 -1.16 -17.65
N ASP A 79 15.60 -0.28 -18.59
CA ASP A 79 14.91 1.00 -18.73
C ASP A 79 13.57 0.89 -19.46
N ARG A 80 12.54 0.51 -18.70
CA ARG A 80 11.16 0.39 -19.21
C ARG A 80 10.58 1.72 -19.72
N GLY A 81 11.03 2.86 -19.16
CA GLY A 81 10.52 4.17 -19.57
C GLY A 81 10.93 4.51 -21.00
N LEU A 82 12.23 4.42 -21.28
CA LEU A 82 12.76 4.61 -22.63
C LEU A 82 12.22 3.54 -23.59
N GLN A 83 12.15 2.28 -23.14
CA GLN A 83 11.62 1.20 -23.95
C GLN A 83 10.19 1.48 -24.43
N ASN A 84 9.28 1.81 -23.51
CA ASN A 84 7.88 2.09 -23.85
C ASN A 84 7.78 3.28 -24.81
N TYR A 85 8.56 4.34 -24.59
CA TYR A 85 8.61 5.49 -25.49
C TYR A 85 9.04 5.11 -26.91
N VAL A 86 10.15 4.37 -27.04
CA VAL A 86 10.69 4.00 -28.35
C VAL A 86 9.76 3.04 -29.07
N GLU A 87 9.19 2.07 -28.36
CA GLU A 87 8.26 1.11 -28.95
C GLU A 87 6.97 1.75 -29.48
N LEU A 88 6.43 2.75 -28.77
CA LEU A 88 5.15 3.37 -29.09
C LEU A 88 5.26 4.57 -30.03
N GLU A 89 6.26 5.44 -29.85
CA GLU A 89 6.33 6.73 -30.56
C GLU A 89 7.62 6.93 -31.38
N ALA A 90 8.68 6.16 -31.13
CA ALA A 90 10.00 6.45 -31.70
C ALA A 90 10.63 5.29 -32.51
N GLY A 91 9.80 4.60 -33.29
CA GLY A 91 10.26 3.66 -34.33
C GLY A 91 10.17 2.18 -33.98
N GLY A 92 9.58 1.82 -32.84
CA GLY A 92 9.24 0.44 -32.50
C GLY A 92 10.40 -0.35 -31.90
N ILE A 93 10.15 -1.63 -31.62
CA ILE A 93 11.12 -2.53 -30.97
C ILE A 93 12.45 -2.63 -31.73
N LYS A 94 12.43 -2.57 -33.06
CA LYS A 94 13.66 -2.66 -33.88
C LYS A 94 14.62 -1.51 -33.59
N VAL A 95 14.11 -0.30 -33.41
CA VAL A 95 14.93 0.87 -33.06
C VAL A 95 15.46 0.69 -31.64
N PHE A 96 14.63 0.28 -30.69
CA PHE A 96 15.10 0.02 -29.32
C PHE A 96 16.20 -1.05 -29.26
N GLN A 97 16.09 -2.11 -30.07
CA GLN A 97 17.11 -3.15 -30.19
C GLN A 97 18.47 -2.60 -30.65
N THR A 98 18.50 -1.56 -31.49
CA THR A 98 19.75 -0.90 -31.91
C THR A 98 20.39 -0.06 -30.80
N LEU A 99 19.64 0.32 -29.76
CA LEU A 99 20.13 1.08 -28.61
C LEU A 99 20.77 0.17 -27.55
N ILE A 100 20.35 -1.09 -27.46
CA ILE A 100 20.88 -2.06 -26.48
C ILE A 100 22.42 -2.13 -26.47
N PRO A 101 23.10 -2.30 -27.62
CA PRO A 101 24.57 -2.38 -27.61
C PRO A 101 25.28 -1.02 -27.41
N GLN A 102 24.56 0.11 -27.39
CA GLN A 102 25.15 1.43 -27.26
C GLN A 102 25.30 1.81 -25.78
N LEU A 103 26.54 1.97 -25.32
CA LEU A 103 26.85 2.27 -23.92
C LEU A 103 26.18 3.56 -23.41
N ASP A 104 26.12 4.59 -24.25
CA ASP A 104 25.58 5.91 -23.90
C ASP A 104 24.03 5.95 -23.88
N ALA A 105 23.37 4.91 -24.42
CA ALA A 105 21.91 4.78 -24.35
C ALA A 105 21.42 4.25 -22.99
N VAL A 106 22.27 3.52 -22.26
CA VAL A 106 22.02 3.02 -20.88
C VAL A 106 20.67 2.32 -20.75
N THR A 107 20.38 1.41 -21.69
CA THR A 107 19.11 0.68 -21.72
C THR A 107 19.05 -0.44 -20.67
N HIS A 108 20.17 -1.13 -20.47
CA HIS A 108 20.32 -2.26 -19.55
C HIS A 108 21.70 -2.20 -18.89
N TYR A 109 21.79 -2.36 -17.56
CA TYR A 109 23.06 -2.25 -16.84
C TYR A 109 23.01 -2.89 -15.45
N TRP A 110 24.18 -3.32 -14.95
CA TRP A 110 24.39 -3.65 -13.55
C TRP A 110 24.60 -2.38 -12.75
N LYS A 111 23.76 -2.15 -11.74
CA LYS A 111 23.96 -1.12 -10.72
C LYS A 111 24.53 -1.77 -9.47
N VAL A 112 25.71 -1.34 -9.05
CA VAL A 112 26.39 -1.81 -7.84
C VAL A 112 26.48 -0.67 -6.84
N ARG A 113 26.03 -0.90 -5.61
CA ARG A 113 26.10 0.04 -4.49
C ARG A 113 27.06 -0.52 -3.44
N THR A 114 28.07 0.24 -3.07
CA THR A 114 29.05 -0.07 -2.01
C THR A 114 28.89 0.93 -0.87
N PHE A 115 28.73 0.42 0.36
CA PHE A 115 28.38 1.25 1.52
C PHE A 115 28.82 0.58 2.83
N SER A 116 28.75 1.33 3.93
CA SER A 116 28.92 0.82 5.30
C SER A 116 27.74 1.24 6.18
N PRO A 117 27.24 0.37 7.08
CA PRO A 117 26.27 0.75 8.10
C PRO A 117 26.72 1.99 8.89
N GLY A 118 25.81 2.93 9.13
CA GLY A 118 26.07 4.15 9.90
C GLY A 118 26.84 5.25 9.15
N GLN A 119 27.42 4.98 7.97
CA GLN A 119 28.12 5.99 7.19
C GLN A 119 27.17 6.69 6.20
N GLU A 120 27.41 7.96 5.92
CA GLU A 120 26.68 8.73 4.90
C GLU A 120 27.31 8.57 3.51
N GLU A 121 28.62 8.35 3.49
CA GLU A 121 29.38 8.17 2.26
C GLU A 121 29.09 6.80 1.62
N GLU A 122 28.73 6.83 0.34
CA GLU A 122 28.39 5.65 -0.43
C GLU A 122 28.89 5.81 -1.86
N LEU A 123 29.21 4.70 -2.52
CA LEU A 123 29.57 4.72 -3.94
C LEU A 123 28.61 3.83 -4.72
N ILE A 124 28.02 4.41 -5.76
CA ILE A 124 27.17 3.72 -6.73
C ILE A 124 27.94 3.69 -8.04
N THR A 125 28.06 2.52 -8.65
CA THR A 125 28.69 2.34 -9.96
C THR A 125 27.73 1.59 -10.89
N ALA A 126 27.78 1.91 -12.17
CA ALA A 126 27.00 1.25 -13.20
C ALA A 126 27.92 0.66 -14.27
N PHE A 127 27.66 -0.60 -14.64
CA PHE A 127 28.39 -1.33 -15.67
C PHE A 127 27.43 -1.86 -16.72
N SER A 128 27.87 -1.88 -17.97
CA SER A 128 27.10 -2.48 -19.06
C SER A 128 26.90 -4.00 -18.83
N PRO A 129 26.04 -4.66 -19.64
CA PRO A 129 25.93 -6.12 -19.66
C PRO A 129 27.22 -6.87 -20.04
N ARG A 130 28.22 -6.16 -20.60
CA ARG A 130 29.55 -6.65 -20.97
C ARG A 130 30.68 -6.16 -20.06
N GLY A 131 30.36 -5.33 -19.07
CA GLY A 131 31.29 -4.91 -18.02
C GLY A 131 31.99 -3.57 -18.24
N GLU A 132 31.71 -2.84 -19.32
CA GLU A 132 32.24 -1.48 -19.48
C GLU A 132 31.61 -0.53 -18.44
N PRO A 133 32.39 0.37 -17.82
CA PRO A 133 31.85 1.35 -16.89
C PRO A 133 31.00 2.39 -17.64
N ILE A 134 29.81 2.65 -17.10
CA ILE A 134 28.83 3.58 -17.68
C ILE A 134 28.72 4.84 -16.83
N SER A 135 28.60 4.69 -15.52
CA SER A 135 28.34 5.80 -14.60
C SER A 135 28.91 5.50 -13.21
N PHE A 136 29.16 6.54 -12.43
CA PHE A 136 29.41 6.41 -10.99
C PHE A 136 28.89 7.63 -10.24
N ALA A 137 28.54 7.45 -8.97
CA ALA A 137 28.15 8.50 -8.05
C ALA A 137 28.69 8.19 -6.65
N TYR A 138 29.58 9.05 -6.17
CA TYR A 138 30.06 9.08 -4.81
C TYR A 138 29.20 10.08 -4.01
N LEU A 139 28.40 9.58 -3.08
CA LEU A 139 27.63 10.39 -2.15
C LEU A 139 28.58 10.92 -1.07
N ILE A 140 28.67 12.24 -0.94
CA ILE A 140 29.54 12.92 0.02
C ILE A 140 28.72 13.88 0.87
N SER A 141 29.04 13.98 2.16
CA SER A 141 28.28 14.82 3.10
C SER A 141 28.38 16.31 2.79
N GLU A 142 27.29 17.05 3.02
CA GLU A 142 27.30 18.53 2.97
C GLU A 142 28.29 19.16 3.96
N LYS A 143 28.65 18.43 5.04
CA LYS A 143 29.58 18.89 6.07
C LYS A 143 31.05 18.70 5.69
N THR A 144 31.34 17.84 4.72
CA THR A 144 32.73 17.58 4.32
C THR A 144 33.30 18.87 3.71
N PRO A 145 34.36 19.45 4.30
CA PRO A 145 34.99 20.64 3.76
C PRO A 145 35.51 20.39 2.34
N GLY A 146 35.55 21.44 1.54
CA GLY A 146 36.09 21.38 0.19
C GLY A 146 36.25 22.78 -0.38
N ALA A 147 36.92 22.87 -1.53
CA ALA A 147 37.13 24.15 -2.19
C ALA A 147 35.80 24.82 -2.61
N ALA A 148 35.83 26.13 -2.74
CA ALA A 148 34.78 26.90 -3.41
C ALA A 148 35.34 27.36 -4.76
N LEU A 149 35.51 26.43 -5.69
CA LEU A 149 36.09 26.72 -7.01
C LEU A 149 35.20 27.68 -7.80
N GLU A 150 35.80 28.47 -8.68
CA GLU A 150 35.05 29.17 -9.72
C GLU A 150 34.49 28.18 -10.74
N GLU A 151 33.37 28.52 -11.37
CA GLU A 151 32.67 27.65 -12.31
C GLU A 151 33.58 27.14 -13.44
N LYS A 152 34.43 28.01 -14.00
CA LYS A 152 35.36 27.63 -15.08
C LYS A 152 36.36 26.56 -14.63
N ALA A 153 36.96 26.73 -13.45
CA ALA A 153 37.91 25.77 -12.89
C ALA A 153 37.21 24.44 -12.52
N ALA A 154 36.01 24.51 -11.93
CA ALA A 154 35.20 23.33 -11.63
C ALA A 154 34.79 22.58 -12.90
N ARG A 155 34.48 23.29 -13.99
CA ARG A 155 34.15 22.70 -15.29
C ARG A 155 35.35 22.03 -15.94
N GLU A 156 36.51 22.68 -15.94
CA GLU A 156 37.76 22.08 -16.44
C GLU A 156 38.10 20.79 -15.67
N LEU A 157 37.93 20.79 -14.34
CA LEU A 157 38.06 19.60 -13.51
C LEU A 157 37.05 18.51 -13.88
N ALA A 158 35.78 18.87 -14.05
CA ALA A 158 34.72 17.95 -14.43
C ALA A 158 35.00 17.28 -15.78
N GLU A 159 35.32 18.08 -16.80
CA GLU A 159 35.60 17.58 -18.16
C GLU A 159 36.87 16.74 -18.22
N SER A 160 37.92 17.14 -17.50
CA SER A 160 39.15 16.34 -17.38
C SER A 160 38.85 14.97 -16.75
N GLY A 161 38.10 14.94 -15.66
CA GLY A 161 37.68 13.71 -15.01
C GLY A 161 36.76 12.85 -15.87
N ALA A 162 35.83 13.46 -16.62
CA ALA A 162 34.97 12.78 -17.57
C ALA A 162 35.76 12.16 -18.73
N ARG A 163 36.75 12.86 -19.29
CA ARG A 163 37.66 12.29 -20.31
C ARG A 163 38.49 11.13 -19.76
N LYS A 164 38.91 11.19 -18.49
CA LYS A 164 39.61 10.09 -17.82
C LYS A 164 38.72 8.86 -17.62
N PHE A 165 37.43 9.05 -17.32
CA PHE A 165 36.48 7.97 -17.06
C PHE A 165 35.86 7.39 -18.33
N MET A 166 35.35 8.24 -19.22
CA MET A 166 34.61 7.87 -20.44
C MET A 166 35.51 7.74 -21.67
N GLY A 167 36.72 8.28 -21.65
CA GLY A 167 37.60 8.34 -22.82
C GLY A 167 37.03 9.23 -23.93
N GLU A 168 37.21 8.81 -25.17
CA GLU A 168 36.74 9.55 -26.36
C GLU A 168 35.21 9.71 -26.42
N ARG A 169 34.45 8.88 -25.71
CA ARG A 169 32.97 8.97 -25.64
C ARG A 169 32.51 10.35 -25.19
N PHE A 170 33.24 11.00 -24.28
CA PHE A 170 32.88 12.33 -23.80
C PHE A 170 32.88 13.39 -24.91
N ASN A 171 33.67 13.21 -25.98
CA ASN A 171 33.72 14.17 -27.09
C ASN A 171 32.41 14.26 -27.87
N ALA A 172 31.51 13.28 -27.73
CA ALA A 172 30.18 13.28 -28.34
C ALA A 172 29.14 14.07 -27.54
N TYR A 173 29.53 14.76 -26.45
CA TYR A 173 28.63 15.50 -25.57
C TYR A 173 28.88 17.01 -25.63
N LYS A 174 27.81 17.80 -25.69
CA LYS A 174 27.84 19.27 -25.66
C LYS A 174 27.20 19.78 -24.37
N THR A 175 27.67 20.92 -23.86
CA THR A 175 27.12 21.57 -22.66
C THR A 175 25.62 21.84 -22.83
N PHE A 176 24.86 21.59 -21.76
CA PHE A 176 23.40 21.76 -21.75
C PHE A 176 22.92 22.64 -20.60
N GLU A 177 23.25 22.30 -19.35
CA GLU A 177 22.81 23.05 -18.17
C GLU A 177 23.90 23.10 -17.11
N THR A 178 23.90 24.13 -16.27
CA THR A 178 24.81 24.24 -15.12
C THR A 178 24.01 24.55 -13.86
N LYS A 179 24.31 23.83 -12.79
CA LYS A 179 23.75 24.06 -11.46
C LYS A 179 24.86 24.27 -10.46
N GLN A 180 24.62 25.16 -9.51
CA GLN A 180 25.56 25.49 -8.45
C GLN A 180 24.84 25.47 -7.11
N GLN A 181 25.49 24.88 -6.11
CA GLN A 181 25.01 24.83 -4.74
C GLN A 181 26.16 25.09 -3.76
N ARG A 182 25.97 26.03 -2.83
CA ARG A 182 26.88 26.26 -1.72
C ARG A 182 26.44 25.46 -0.50
N GLN A 183 27.35 24.67 0.04
CA GLN A 183 27.13 23.84 1.23
C GLN A 183 27.39 24.61 2.53
N ALA A 184 26.88 24.08 3.64
CA ALA A 184 27.09 24.66 4.97
C ALA A 184 28.58 24.76 5.36
N SER A 185 29.42 23.84 4.85
CA SER A 185 30.88 23.85 5.05
C SER A 185 31.62 24.97 4.31
N GLY A 186 30.93 25.71 3.43
CA GLY A 186 31.52 26.70 2.52
C GLY A 186 31.95 26.12 1.17
N ARG A 187 31.98 24.78 1.03
CA ARG A 187 32.23 24.07 -0.23
C ARG A 187 31.19 24.46 -1.27
N VAL A 188 31.62 24.62 -2.53
CA VAL A 188 30.70 24.84 -3.65
C VAL A 188 30.68 23.59 -4.52
N ASP A 189 29.48 23.08 -4.75
CA ASP A 189 29.23 21.92 -5.57
C ASP A 189 28.63 22.37 -6.90
N TYR A 190 29.15 21.84 -7.99
CA TYR A 190 28.67 22.10 -9.34
C TYR A 190 28.11 20.83 -9.97
N THR A 191 27.00 20.97 -10.70
CA THR A 191 26.52 19.94 -11.62
C THR A 191 26.49 20.50 -13.03
N PHE A 192 27.30 19.92 -13.91
CA PHE A 192 27.33 20.27 -15.33
C PHE A 192 26.63 19.17 -16.13
N THR A 193 25.50 19.50 -16.74
CA THR A 193 24.78 18.57 -17.62
C THR A 193 25.21 18.79 -19.06
N TYR A 194 25.47 17.69 -19.75
CA TYR A 194 25.78 17.65 -21.17
C TYR A 194 24.77 16.76 -21.91
N GLU A 195 24.48 17.11 -23.16
CA GLU A 195 23.60 16.36 -24.05
C GLU A 195 24.41 15.72 -25.18
N HIS A 196 24.09 14.48 -25.52
CA HIS A 196 24.76 13.76 -26.59
C HIS A 196 24.39 14.37 -27.95
N VAL A 197 25.38 14.59 -28.82
CA VAL A 197 25.21 15.29 -30.12
C VAL A 197 24.51 14.42 -31.17
N HIS A 198 24.92 13.14 -31.29
CA HIS A 198 24.43 12.24 -32.34
C HIS A 198 23.39 11.21 -31.89
N LEU A 199 23.36 10.85 -30.60
CA LEU A 199 22.44 9.87 -30.05
C LEU A 199 21.13 10.54 -29.63
N ALA A 200 20.10 10.34 -30.43
CA ALA A 200 18.75 10.80 -30.19
C ALA A 200 17.76 9.81 -30.83
N VAL A 201 16.60 9.63 -30.21
CA VAL A 201 15.54 8.76 -30.74
C VAL A 201 14.21 9.48 -30.59
N GLY A 202 13.57 9.85 -31.70
CA GLY A 202 12.44 10.77 -31.67
C GLY A 202 12.81 12.08 -30.95
N GLU A 203 12.06 12.41 -29.92
CA GLU A 203 12.30 13.55 -29.02
C GLU A 203 13.10 13.18 -27.76
N ALA A 204 13.38 11.89 -27.52
CA ALA A 204 14.22 11.51 -26.40
C ALA A 204 15.67 11.97 -26.62
N ARG A 205 16.28 12.52 -25.55
CA ARG A 205 17.67 13.02 -25.55
C ARG A 205 18.46 12.35 -24.45
N PHE A 206 19.70 11.97 -24.76
CA PHE A 206 20.60 11.27 -23.84
C PHE A 206 21.57 12.27 -23.22
N ARG A 207 21.71 12.22 -21.89
CA ARG A 207 22.43 13.23 -21.11
C ARG A 207 23.35 12.59 -20.09
N ILE A 208 24.40 13.34 -19.74
CA ILE A 208 25.26 13.06 -18.61
C ILE A 208 25.29 14.26 -17.67
N ALA A 209 25.34 14.02 -16.37
CA ALA A 209 25.58 15.03 -15.35
C ALA A 209 26.92 14.75 -14.67
N LEU A 210 27.84 15.70 -14.78
CA LEU A 210 29.11 15.68 -14.08
C LEU A 210 28.95 16.47 -12.79
N LYS A 211 29.09 15.81 -11.63
CA LYS A 211 28.99 16.46 -10.32
C LYS A 211 30.37 16.61 -9.71
N VAL A 212 30.72 17.85 -9.38
CA VAL A 212 31.95 18.21 -8.68
C VAL A 212 31.57 18.68 -7.29
N ALA A 213 32.14 18.06 -6.26
CA ALA A 213 32.00 18.52 -4.87
C ALA A 213 33.31 19.19 -4.45
N GLY A 214 33.30 20.52 -4.37
CA GLY A 214 34.50 21.32 -4.16
C GLY A 214 35.54 21.13 -5.27
N ASP A 215 36.61 20.41 -4.98
CA ASP A 215 37.75 20.13 -5.86
C ASP A 215 37.85 18.67 -6.32
N GLN A 216 36.76 17.90 -6.19
CA GLN A 216 36.70 16.50 -6.61
C GLN A 216 35.49 16.22 -7.52
N LEU A 217 35.72 15.52 -8.64
CA LEU A 217 34.63 14.92 -9.43
C LEU A 217 34.05 13.73 -8.65
N VAL A 218 32.81 13.87 -8.19
CA VAL A 218 32.11 12.86 -7.38
C VAL A 218 31.09 12.06 -8.16
N ALA A 219 30.59 12.54 -9.30
CA ALA A 219 29.71 11.72 -10.14
C ALA A 219 29.86 11.98 -11.63
N VAL A 220 29.70 10.91 -12.40
CA VAL A 220 29.35 10.92 -13.82
C VAL A 220 28.05 10.13 -13.93
N ASP A 221 26.92 10.83 -13.91
CA ASP A 221 25.58 10.24 -13.90
C ASP A 221 24.99 10.27 -15.31
N THR A 222 24.51 9.13 -15.81
CA THR A 222 23.86 9.04 -17.12
C THR A 222 22.34 9.02 -16.96
N PHE A 223 21.62 9.81 -17.74
CA PHE A 223 20.15 9.82 -17.76
C PHE A 223 19.61 10.21 -19.14
N LYS A 224 18.30 10.10 -19.30
CA LYS A 224 17.61 10.46 -20.55
C LYS A 224 16.44 11.37 -20.24
N HIS A 225 16.24 12.32 -21.13
CA HIS A 225 15.05 13.14 -21.16
C HIS A 225 14.03 12.46 -22.08
N ILE A 226 12.86 12.13 -21.51
CA ILE A 226 11.69 11.65 -22.25
C ILE A 226 10.64 12.76 -22.12
N PRO A 227 10.02 13.22 -23.21
CA PRO A 227 9.06 14.32 -23.17
C PRO A 227 7.92 14.06 -22.17
N GLN A 228 7.58 15.06 -21.35
CA GLN A 228 6.42 14.98 -20.46
C GLN A 228 5.13 14.60 -21.21
N ALA A 229 4.98 15.10 -22.43
CA ALA A 229 3.84 14.84 -23.30
C ALA A 229 3.62 13.32 -23.54
N PHE A 230 4.69 12.56 -23.75
CA PHE A 230 4.59 11.10 -23.86
C PHE A 230 4.09 10.47 -22.57
N ASN A 231 4.66 10.83 -21.41
CA ASN A 231 4.24 10.27 -20.13
C ASN A 231 2.75 10.53 -19.87
N GLN A 232 2.25 11.72 -20.22
CA GLN A 232 0.83 12.06 -20.11
C GLN A 232 -0.05 11.20 -21.02
N ARG A 233 0.32 11.04 -22.31
CA ARG A 233 -0.39 10.16 -23.25
C ARG A 233 -0.33 8.69 -22.82
N PHE A 234 0.81 8.23 -22.31
CA PHE A 234 1.00 6.87 -21.81
C PHE A 234 0.15 6.60 -20.56
N ASP A 235 0.04 7.55 -19.64
CA ASP A 235 -0.83 7.45 -18.47
C ASP A 235 -2.32 7.49 -18.85
N GLU A 236 -2.72 8.36 -19.79
CA GLU A 236 -4.10 8.40 -20.32
C GLU A 236 -4.47 7.07 -20.99
N MET A 237 -3.57 6.53 -21.79
CA MET A 237 -3.70 5.22 -22.40
C MET A 237 -3.89 4.11 -21.35
N ARG A 238 -3.04 4.09 -20.30
CA ARG A 238 -3.13 3.11 -19.20
C ARG A 238 -4.32 3.34 -18.27
N SER A 239 -5.00 4.48 -18.37
CA SER A 239 -6.16 4.77 -17.53
C SER A 239 -7.26 3.72 -17.75
N LEU A 240 -7.48 3.25 -18.98
CA LEU A 240 -8.47 2.21 -19.29
C LEU A 240 -8.10 0.85 -18.67
N ASN A 241 -6.83 0.44 -18.80
CA ASN A 241 -6.27 -0.76 -18.18
C ASN A 241 -6.54 -0.78 -16.67
N THR A 242 -6.21 0.34 -16.03
CA THR A 242 -6.38 0.54 -14.59
C THR A 242 -7.86 0.56 -14.20
N GLN A 243 -8.73 1.19 -15.00
CA GLN A 243 -10.18 1.24 -14.77
C GLN A 243 -10.81 -0.15 -14.79
N ILE A 244 -10.53 -0.95 -15.83
CA ILE A 244 -11.07 -2.33 -15.95
C ILE A 244 -10.62 -3.16 -14.75
N SER A 245 -9.33 -3.09 -14.38
CA SER A 245 -8.78 -3.80 -13.23
C SER A 245 -9.40 -3.39 -11.91
N GLN A 246 -9.61 -2.10 -11.71
CA GLN A 246 -10.18 -1.59 -10.47
C GLN A 246 -11.66 -1.96 -10.33
N ILE A 247 -12.47 -1.82 -11.40
CA ILE A 247 -13.88 -2.24 -11.41
C ILE A 247 -13.99 -3.74 -11.13
N ALA A 248 -13.19 -4.56 -11.81
CA ALA A 248 -13.17 -5.99 -11.60
C ALA A 248 -12.73 -6.37 -10.18
N SER A 249 -11.71 -5.72 -9.63
CA SER A 249 -11.25 -5.93 -8.24
C SER A 249 -12.33 -5.59 -7.21
N TYR A 250 -13.11 -4.53 -7.45
CA TYR A 250 -14.26 -4.18 -6.61
C TYR A 250 -15.38 -5.21 -6.69
N LEU A 251 -15.74 -5.68 -7.90
CA LEU A 251 -16.72 -6.76 -8.08
C LEU A 251 -16.25 -8.05 -7.41
N MET A 252 -14.98 -8.41 -7.54
CA MET A 252 -14.36 -9.54 -6.83
C MET A 252 -14.49 -9.37 -5.31
N ALA A 253 -14.11 -8.20 -4.77
CA ALA A 253 -14.16 -7.95 -3.33
C ALA A 253 -15.58 -8.06 -2.75
N VAL A 254 -16.59 -7.51 -3.45
CA VAL A 254 -17.99 -7.58 -2.99
C VAL A 254 -18.58 -8.97 -3.18
N ILE A 255 -18.52 -9.51 -4.40
CA ILE A 255 -19.25 -10.74 -4.74
C ILE A 255 -18.52 -11.97 -4.19
N PHE A 256 -17.21 -12.08 -4.42
CA PHE A 256 -16.43 -13.26 -4.03
C PHE A 256 -15.86 -13.12 -2.63
N GLY A 257 -15.42 -11.93 -2.22
CA GLY A 257 -14.95 -11.65 -0.86
C GLY A 257 -16.10 -11.61 0.16
N LEU A 258 -16.97 -10.60 0.12
CA LEU A 258 -18.02 -10.44 1.13
C LEU A 258 -19.14 -11.47 0.97
N GLY A 259 -19.70 -11.61 -0.23
CA GLY A 259 -20.77 -12.58 -0.50
C GLY A 259 -20.29 -14.02 -0.38
N GLY A 260 -19.17 -14.31 -1.04
CA GLY A 260 -18.61 -15.65 -1.16
C GLY A 260 -17.86 -16.14 0.08
N LEU A 261 -16.72 -15.52 0.37
CA LEU A 261 -15.79 -15.93 1.42
C LEU A 261 -16.37 -15.68 2.82
N VAL A 262 -16.83 -14.46 3.12
CA VAL A 262 -17.40 -14.13 4.43
C VAL A 262 -18.78 -14.77 4.59
N GLY A 263 -19.70 -14.53 3.66
CA GLY A 263 -21.06 -15.07 3.70
C GLY A 263 -21.09 -16.60 3.69
N GLY A 264 -20.38 -17.24 2.74
CA GLY A 264 -20.23 -18.69 2.66
C GLY A 264 -19.50 -19.30 3.85
N GLY A 265 -18.46 -18.64 4.37
CA GLY A 265 -17.75 -19.07 5.57
C GLY A 265 -18.64 -19.08 6.83
N VAL A 266 -19.42 -18.01 7.04
CA VAL A 266 -20.40 -17.96 8.14
C VAL A 266 -21.46 -19.04 8.00
N TRP A 267 -21.97 -19.25 6.78
CA TRP A 267 -22.96 -20.29 6.47
C TRP A 267 -22.43 -21.71 6.78
N LEU A 268 -21.22 -22.03 6.34
CA LEU A 268 -20.55 -23.31 6.62
C LEU A 268 -20.26 -23.49 8.11
N PHE A 269 -19.76 -22.44 8.76
CA PHE A 269 -19.41 -22.47 10.16
C PHE A 269 -20.63 -22.78 11.04
N ARG A 270 -21.78 -22.14 10.78
CA ARG A 270 -23.03 -22.37 11.53
C ARG A 270 -23.56 -23.79 11.38
N ARG A 271 -23.20 -24.48 10.30
CA ARG A 271 -23.61 -25.87 10.03
C ARG A 271 -22.59 -26.90 10.48
N HIS A 272 -21.51 -26.47 11.16
CA HIS A 272 -20.40 -27.34 11.56
C HIS A 272 -19.75 -28.05 10.36
N GLN A 273 -19.78 -27.42 9.19
CA GLN A 273 -19.27 -27.96 7.93
C GLN A 273 -17.92 -27.35 7.51
N LEU A 274 -17.39 -26.36 8.24
CA LEU A 274 -16.12 -25.71 7.92
C LEU A 274 -14.93 -26.52 8.48
N ARG A 275 -14.11 -27.13 7.60
CA ARG A 275 -12.95 -27.95 7.97
C ARG A 275 -11.64 -27.15 8.01
N TRP A 276 -11.60 -26.13 8.85
CA TRP A 276 -10.48 -25.16 8.89
C TRP A 276 -9.12 -25.75 9.32
N ILE A 277 -9.12 -26.81 10.15
CA ILE A 277 -7.87 -27.46 10.59
C ILE A 277 -7.14 -28.10 9.41
N ASN A 278 -7.87 -28.79 8.53
CA ASN A 278 -7.29 -29.45 7.36
C ASN A 278 -6.75 -28.45 6.33
N ALA A 279 -7.35 -27.26 6.26
CA ALA A 279 -6.90 -26.18 5.40
C ALA A 279 -5.60 -25.52 5.86
N PHE A 280 -5.25 -25.61 7.15
CA PHE A 280 -4.11 -24.89 7.72
C PHE A 280 -2.77 -25.42 7.24
N GLY A 281 -2.61 -26.75 7.08
CA GLY A 281 -1.36 -27.36 6.62
C GLY A 281 -0.91 -26.84 5.25
N PRO A 282 -1.74 -26.97 4.19
CA PRO A 282 -1.43 -26.43 2.87
C PRO A 282 -1.22 -24.91 2.88
N ALA A 283 -2.04 -24.17 3.64
CA ALA A 283 -1.87 -22.72 3.75
C ALA A 283 -0.53 -22.33 4.40
N LEU A 284 -0.08 -23.11 5.40
CA LEU A 284 1.23 -22.93 6.02
C LEU A 284 2.37 -23.20 5.03
N VAL A 285 2.23 -24.16 4.12
CA VAL A 285 3.23 -24.40 3.06
C VAL A 285 3.35 -23.18 2.16
N VAL A 286 2.22 -22.60 1.72
CA VAL A 286 2.25 -21.38 0.89
C VAL A 286 2.85 -20.21 1.67
N GLY A 287 2.39 -19.97 2.91
CA GLY A 287 2.90 -18.87 3.73
C GLY A 287 4.39 -19.01 4.06
N ALA A 288 4.84 -20.20 4.48
CA ALA A 288 6.25 -20.46 4.76
C ALA A 288 7.11 -20.33 3.49
N GLY A 289 6.59 -20.77 2.35
CA GLY A 289 7.24 -20.63 1.05
C GLY A 289 7.41 -19.18 0.61
N LEU A 290 6.38 -18.35 0.74
CA LEU A 290 6.46 -16.91 0.46
C LEU A 290 7.43 -16.20 1.42
N GLY A 291 7.41 -16.57 2.72
CA GLY A 291 8.40 -16.09 3.68
C GLY A 291 9.83 -16.50 3.30
N ALA A 292 10.03 -17.74 2.87
CA ALA A 292 11.31 -18.23 2.38
C ALA A 292 11.77 -17.51 1.11
N ALA A 293 10.86 -17.19 0.18
CA ALA A 293 11.16 -16.42 -1.03
C ALA A 293 11.59 -14.97 -0.72
N LEU A 294 11.00 -14.33 0.30
CA LEU A 294 11.45 -13.02 0.76
C LEU A 294 12.88 -13.07 1.33
N ILE A 295 13.19 -14.12 2.11
CA ILE A 295 14.56 -14.36 2.61
C ILE A 295 15.50 -14.70 1.44
N ALA A 296 15.03 -15.44 0.43
CA ALA A 296 15.73 -15.74 -0.82
C ALA A 296 16.27 -14.47 -1.50
N ASN A 297 15.46 -13.42 -1.51
CA ASN A 297 15.76 -12.15 -2.16
C ASN A 297 16.54 -11.14 -1.29
N MET A 298 17.03 -11.57 -0.12
CA MET A 298 17.84 -10.72 0.77
C MET A 298 19.05 -10.06 0.07
N PRO A 299 19.80 -10.71 -0.85
CA PRO A 299 20.92 -10.05 -1.53
C PRO A 299 20.51 -8.79 -2.32
N VAL A 300 19.33 -8.80 -2.94
CA VAL A 300 18.76 -7.64 -3.66
C VAL A 300 18.23 -6.60 -2.68
N ALA A 301 17.65 -7.02 -1.55
CA ALA A 301 17.12 -6.12 -0.53
C ALA A 301 18.16 -5.13 0.00
N TRP A 302 19.45 -5.48 0.02
CA TRP A 302 20.55 -4.58 0.39
C TRP A 302 20.68 -3.36 -0.52
N MET A 303 20.18 -3.40 -1.76
CA MET A 303 20.15 -2.21 -2.63
C MET A 303 19.33 -1.07 -2.03
N ASN A 304 18.28 -1.41 -1.27
CA ASN A 304 17.36 -0.47 -0.63
C ASN A 304 17.65 -0.30 0.87
N TYR A 305 18.80 -0.78 1.37
CA TYR A 305 19.20 -0.61 2.77
C TYR A 305 19.45 0.87 3.08
N GLN A 306 18.85 1.39 4.14
CA GLN A 306 19.13 2.75 4.61
C GLN A 306 20.36 2.70 5.53
N THR A 307 21.43 3.41 5.18
CA THR A 307 22.68 3.44 5.98
C THR A 307 22.52 4.11 7.34
N THR A 308 21.42 4.84 7.57
CA THR A 308 20.99 5.31 8.89
C THR A 308 20.49 4.19 9.81
N SER A 309 20.14 3.02 9.28
CA SER A 309 19.75 1.85 10.07
C SER A 309 20.97 1.03 10.48
N SER A 310 20.91 0.35 11.62
CA SER A 310 21.90 -0.71 11.90
C SER A 310 21.64 -1.95 11.03
N GLU A 311 22.68 -2.73 10.77
CA GLU A 311 22.57 -3.99 10.03
C GLU A 311 21.57 -4.95 10.69
N GLN A 312 21.63 -5.07 12.02
CA GLN A 312 20.76 -5.93 12.81
C GLN A 312 19.30 -5.51 12.70
N THR A 313 19.02 -4.21 12.75
CA THR A 313 17.68 -3.65 12.55
C THR A 313 17.14 -4.02 11.17
N PHE A 314 17.95 -3.88 10.13
CA PHE A 314 17.53 -4.24 8.78
C PHE A 314 17.27 -5.74 8.64
N ILE A 315 18.16 -6.60 9.11
CA ILE A 315 17.95 -8.06 9.08
C ILE A 315 16.68 -8.43 9.85
N PHE A 316 16.46 -7.84 11.03
CA PHE A 316 15.23 -8.03 11.79
C PHE A 316 14.00 -7.61 10.99
N GLN A 317 14.02 -6.47 10.29
CA GLN A 317 12.93 -6.02 9.43
C GLN A 317 12.66 -7.02 8.30
N GLN A 318 13.69 -7.57 7.65
CA GLN A 318 13.52 -8.57 6.60
C GLN A 318 12.93 -9.89 7.15
N LEU A 319 13.45 -10.38 8.28
CA LEU A 319 12.91 -11.57 8.95
C LEU A 319 11.48 -11.36 9.42
N ALA A 320 11.16 -10.17 9.90
CA ALA A 320 9.82 -9.79 10.30
C ALA A 320 8.86 -9.68 9.13
N GLN A 321 9.29 -9.13 7.98
CA GLN A 321 8.49 -9.13 6.75
C GLN A 321 8.23 -10.56 6.28
N ALA A 322 9.25 -11.42 6.29
CA ALA A 322 9.11 -12.84 5.97
C ALA A 322 8.17 -13.58 6.93
N GLY A 323 8.32 -13.37 8.24
CA GLY A 323 7.44 -13.94 9.27
C GLY A 323 6.01 -13.39 9.20
N GLY A 324 5.85 -12.11 8.87
CA GLY A 324 4.57 -11.45 8.64
C GLY A 324 3.86 -12.02 7.41
N ALA A 325 4.58 -12.20 6.30
CA ALA A 325 4.08 -12.87 5.10
C ALA A 325 3.67 -14.31 5.42
N LEU A 326 4.49 -15.07 6.16
CA LEU A 326 4.15 -16.42 6.62
C LEU A 326 2.84 -16.42 7.39
N LEU A 327 2.72 -15.61 8.45
CA LEU A 327 1.54 -15.59 9.32
C LEU A 327 0.29 -15.12 8.56
N PHE A 328 0.38 -14.00 7.84
CA PHE A 328 -0.75 -13.42 7.14
C PHE A 328 -1.23 -14.31 6.00
N ALA A 329 -0.34 -14.78 5.13
CA ALA A 329 -0.69 -15.67 4.03
C ALA A 329 -1.25 -17.00 4.53
N SER A 330 -0.66 -17.59 5.58
CA SER A 330 -1.19 -18.84 6.16
C SER A 330 -2.62 -18.68 6.68
N LEU A 331 -2.92 -17.58 7.40
CA LEU A 331 -4.26 -17.34 7.93
C LEU A 331 -5.28 -17.01 6.84
N LEU A 332 -4.89 -16.17 5.88
CA LEU A 332 -5.73 -15.79 4.75
C LEU A 332 -6.07 -17.01 3.88
N PHE A 333 -5.05 -17.78 3.47
CA PHE A 333 -5.26 -18.95 2.62
C PHE A 333 -5.95 -20.08 3.37
N ALA A 334 -5.70 -20.29 4.67
CA ALA A 334 -6.47 -21.25 5.45
C ALA A 334 -7.97 -20.91 5.44
N THR A 335 -8.31 -19.63 5.52
CA THR A 335 -9.71 -19.16 5.43
C THR A 335 -10.28 -19.43 4.04
N ILE A 336 -9.56 -19.03 2.99
CA ILE A 336 -9.99 -19.22 1.60
C ILE A 336 -10.17 -20.70 1.26
N TYR A 337 -9.20 -21.54 1.59
CA TYR A 337 -9.23 -22.98 1.36
C TYR A 337 -10.37 -23.66 2.13
N ALA A 338 -10.57 -23.31 3.41
CA ALA A 338 -11.63 -23.91 4.22
C ALA A 338 -13.02 -23.60 3.66
N VAL A 339 -13.24 -22.36 3.19
CA VAL A 339 -14.52 -21.95 2.60
C VAL A 339 -14.70 -22.54 1.20
N ALA A 340 -13.68 -22.46 0.35
CA ALA A 340 -13.71 -23.03 -1.00
C ALA A 340 -13.99 -24.54 -0.96
N GLU A 341 -13.26 -25.31 -0.15
CA GLU A 341 -13.49 -26.75 0.00
C GLU A 341 -14.87 -27.03 0.60
N GLY A 342 -15.27 -26.34 1.67
CA GLY A 342 -16.56 -26.58 2.30
C GLY A 342 -17.75 -26.29 1.39
N LEU A 343 -17.69 -25.24 0.56
CA LEU A 343 -18.71 -24.93 -0.44
C LEU A 343 -18.70 -25.96 -1.57
N THR A 344 -17.52 -26.33 -2.07
CA THR A 344 -17.35 -27.37 -3.11
C THR A 344 -17.97 -28.69 -2.68
N ARG A 345 -17.71 -29.12 -1.43
CA ARG A 345 -18.23 -30.37 -0.87
C ARG A 345 -19.75 -30.39 -0.78
N ASN A 346 -20.38 -29.26 -0.47
CA ASN A 346 -21.84 -29.14 -0.45
C ASN A 346 -22.46 -29.03 -1.86
N ALA A 347 -21.72 -28.51 -2.84
CA ALA A 347 -22.22 -28.31 -4.20
C ALA A 347 -22.07 -29.55 -5.10
N PHE A 348 -21.00 -30.33 -4.91
CA PHE A 348 -20.60 -31.42 -5.81
C PHE A 348 -20.29 -32.71 -5.05
N ALA A 349 -21.33 -33.50 -4.79
CA ALA A 349 -21.24 -34.79 -4.07
C ALA A 349 -20.30 -35.81 -4.73
N GLU A 350 -20.25 -35.84 -6.07
CA GLU A 350 -19.47 -36.83 -6.83
C GLU A 350 -17.96 -36.51 -6.92
N HIS A 351 -17.55 -35.30 -6.54
CA HIS A 351 -16.14 -34.91 -6.58
C HIS A 351 -15.37 -35.62 -5.46
N PRO A 352 -14.10 -36.03 -5.70
CA PRO A 352 -13.22 -36.54 -4.67
C PRO A 352 -13.01 -35.52 -3.56
N ARG A 353 -12.86 -35.99 -2.32
CA ARG A 353 -12.56 -35.14 -1.18
C ARG A 353 -11.16 -34.55 -1.33
N LEU A 354 -11.07 -33.21 -1.29
CA LEU A 354 -9.85 -32.45 -1.60
C LEU A 354 -8.65 -32.90 -0.75
N TRP A 355 -8.85 -33.03 0.56
CA TRP A 355 -7.80 -33.36 1.52
C TRP A 355 -7.42 -34.84 1.55
N ASP A 356 -8.21 -35.72 0.92
CA ASP A 356 -8.03 -37.18 0.99
C ASP A 356 -7.54 -37.78 -0.34
N MET A 357 -7.51 -37.00 -1.42
CA MET A 357 -7.18 -37.45 -2.78
C MET A 357 -5.82 -38.16 -2.89
N PHE A 358 -4.87 -37.82 -2.02
CA PHE A 358 -3.52 -38.40 -2.00
C PHE A 358 -3.29 -39.48 -0.93
N ARG A 359 -4.35 -39.89 -0.19
CA ARG A 359 -4.21 -41.00 0.76
C ARG A 359 -4.01 -42.32 -0.01
N PRO A 360 -3.18 -43.26 0.51
CA PRO A 360 -3.04 -44.58 -0.10
C PRO A 360 -4.39 -45.26 -0.38
N ALA A 361 -5.36 -45.13 0.51
CA ALA A 361 -6.70 -45.72 0.33
C ALA A 361 -7.56 -45.06 -0.77
N ALA A 362 -7.24 -43.84 -1.21
CA ALA A 362 -7.92 -43.14 -2.30
C ALA A 362 -7.24 -43.33 -3.67
N ALA A 363 -6.02 -43.91 -3.71
CA ALA A 363 -5.23 -44.08 -4.92
C ALA A 363 -5.96 -44.99 -5.93
N SER A 364 -6.43 -44.42 -7.04
CA SER A 364 -7.28 -45.11 -8.02
C SER A 364 -7.03 -44.63 -9.44
N PRO A 365 -7.42 -45.40 -10.47
CA PRO A 365 -7.31 -44.95 -11.86
C PRO A 365 -8.05 -43.63 -12.15
N GLU A 366 -9.13 -43.34 -11.43
CA GLU A 366 -9.86 -42.07 -11.55
C GLU A 366 -8.99 -40.89 -11.08
N ILE A 367 -8.33 -41.01 -9.94
CA ILE A 367 -7.42 -39.97 -9.41
C ILE A 367 -6.21 -39.80 -10.32
N LEU A 368 -5.62 -40.91 -10.81
CA LEU A 368 -4.55 -40.86 -11.79
C LEU A 368 -4.97 -40.12 -13.06
N GLY A 369 -6.16 -40.42 -13.61
CA GLY A 369 -6.71 -39.72 -14.76
C GLY A 369 -6.91 -38.23 -14.50
N ARG A 370 -7.39 -37.84 -13.32
CA ARG A 370 -7.50 -36.41 -12.93
C ARG A 370 -6.15 -35.70 -12.87
N LEU A 371 -5.13 -36.35 -12.31
CA LEU A 371 -3.77 -35.81 -12.24
C LEU A 371 -3.17 -35.66 -13.64
N LEU A 372 -3.17 -36.73 -14.44
CA LEU A 372 -2.71 -36.69 -15.83
C LEU A 372 -3.47 -35.66 -16.66
N GLY A 373 -4.78 -35.51 -16.39
CA GLY A 373 -5.61 -34.49 -17.00
C GLY A 373 -5.16 -33.07 -16.66
N ALA A 374 -4.73 -32.81 -15.41
CA ALA A 374 -4.22 -31.49 -15.02
C ALA A 374 -2.97 -31.11 -15.83
N PHE A 375 -1.97 -32.01 -15.87
CA PHE A 375 -0.76 -31.81 -16.70
C PHE A 375 -1.11 -31.68 -18.19
N ALA A 376 -2.08 -32.46 -18.67
CA ALA A 376 -2.49 -32.39 -20.07
C ALA A 376 -3.12 -31.01 -20.41
N TRP A 377 -3.95 -30.46 -19.52
CA TRP A 377 -4.53 -29.14 -19.72
C TRP A 377 -3.47 -28.04 -19.77
N THR A 378 -2.42 -28.12 -18.96
CA THR A 378 -1.32 -27.15 -18.95
C THR A 378 -0.73 -26.94 -20.35
N GLY A 379 -0.49 -28.02 -21.11
CA GLY A 379 0.01 -27.92 -22.48
C GLY A 379 -0.90 -27.13 -23.43
N PHE A 380 -2.22 -27.29 -23.29
CA PHE A 380 -3.19 -26.52 -24.08
C PHE A 380 -3.27 -25.05 -23.67
N PHE A 381 -3.19 -24.74 -22.37
CA PHE A 381 -3.16 -23.37 -21.87
C PHE A 381 -1.90 -22.63 -22.32
N LEU A 382 -0.73 -23.28 -22.27
CA LEU A 382 0.52 -22.73 -22.79
C LEU A 382 0.41 -22.44 -24.29
N LEU A 383 -0.13 -23.39 -25.08
CA LEU A 383 -0.35 -23.17 -26.51
C LEU A 383 -1.30 -22.00 -26.77
N TYR A 384 -2.42 -21.93 -26.05
CA TYR A 384 -3.37 -20.84 -26.18
C TYR A 384 -2.71 -19.49 -25.89
N ALA A 385 -1.96 -19.36 -24.79
CA ALA A 385 -1.30 -18.11 -24.42
C ALA A 385 -0.32 -17.67 -25.52
N MET A 386 0.53 -18.58 -26.00
CA MET A 386 1.50 -18.26 -27.05
C MET A 386 0.85 -17.98 -28.40
N ALA A 387 -0.22 -18.70 -28.76
CA ALA A 387 -0.99 -18.46 -29.97
C ALA A 387 -1.76 -17.13 -29.92
N PHE A 388 -2.35 -16.80 -28.77
CA PHE A 388 -3.03 -15.54 -28.56
C PHE A 388 -2.05 -14.37 -28.64
N TYR A 389 -0.89 -14.49 -27.99
CA TYR A 389 0.17 -13.48 -28.07
C TYR A 389 0.65 -13.27 -29.52
N TRP A 390 0.89 -14.36 -30.26
CA TRP A 390 1.24 -14.28 -31.67
C TRP A 390 0.13 -13.60 -32.48
N PHE A 391 -1.13 -14.00 -32.28
CA PHE A 391 -2.28 -13.46 -32.99
C PHE A 391 -2.50 -11.98 -32.69
N SER A 392 -2.46 -11.58 -31.42
CA SER A 392 -2.66 -10.20 -31.01
C SER A 392 -1.57 -9.29 -31.56
N THR A 393 -0.30 -9.70 -31.48
CA THR A 393 0.83 -8.86 -31.93
C THR A 393 1.01 -8.86 -33.45
N LYS A 394 0.81 -10.00 -34.14
CA LYS A 394 1.08 -10.12 -35.58
C LYS A 394 -0.14 -9.88 -36.47
N VAL A 395 -1.35 -10.22 -36.00
CA VAL A 395 -2.58 -10.09 -36.80
C VAL A 395 -3.37 -8.85 -36.39
N LEU A 396 -3.57 -8.63 -35.09
CA LEU A 396 -4.34 -7.47 -34.61
C LEU A 396 -3.50 -6.19 -34.45
N GLY A 397 -2.17 -6.30 -34.47
CA GLY A 397 -1.26 -5.17 -34.26
C GLY A 397 -1.31 -4.60 -32.83
N TRP A 398 -1.77 -5.38 -31.86
CA TRP A 398 -1.81 -5.00 -30.45
C TRP A 398 -0.40 -4.85 -29.90
N TRP A 399 -0.17 -3.80 -29.11
CA TRP A 399 1.12 -3.58 -28.48
C TRP A 399 1.17 -4.23 -27.11
N THR A 400 2.27 -4.91 -26.84
CA THR A 400 2.64 -5.49 -25.55
C THR A 400 4.14 -5.22 -25.41
N PRO A 401 4.61 -4.71 -24.25
CA PRO A 401 6.02 -4.40 -24.09
C PRO A 401 6.89 -5.62 -24.38
N ALA A 402 7.98 -5.42 -25.11
CA ALA A 402 8.95 -6.50 -25.30
C ALA A 402 9.61 -6.87 -23.97
N ASP A 403 10.10 -8.09 -23.85
CA ASP A 403 10.88 -8.50 -22.68
C ASP A 403 12.19 -9.16 -23.07
N ILE A 404 13.13 -9.17 -22.14
CA ILE A 404 14.35 -9.96 -22.23
C ILE A 404 14.02 -11.41 -21.87
N THR A 405 14.72 -12.36 -22.49
CA THR A 405 14.47 -13.79 -22.29
C THR A 405 14.86 -14.29 -20.90
N VAL A 406 15.73 -13.57 -20.20
CA VAL A 406 16.17 -13.83 -18.83
C VAL A 406 16.35 -12.49 -18.12
N ASP A 407 15.60 -12.24 -17.04
CA ASP A 407 15.93 -11.18 -16.08
C ASP A 407 17.07 -11.67 -15.16
N PRO A 408 18.27 -11.06 -15.20
CA PRO A 408 19.40 -11.48 -14.37
C PRO A 408 19.13 -11.38 -12.88
N ASN A 409 18.17 -10.57 -12.44
CA ASN A 409 17.86 -10.43 -11.02
C ASN A 409 17.25 -11.69 -10.41
N ILE A 410 16.66 -12.57 -11.23
CA ILE A 410 16.23 -13.87 -10.72
C ILE A 410 17.42 -14.66 -10.13
N LEU A 411 18.63 -14.43 -10.67
CA LEU A 411 19.89 -15.02 -10.23
C LEU A 411 20.50 -14.29 -9.02
N ALA A 412 19.99 -13.10 -8.68
CA ALA A 412 20.45 -12.36 -7.51
C ALA A 412 19.84 -12.91 -6.21
N SER A 413 18.82 -13.76 -6.30
CA SER A 413 18.28 -14.53 -5.17
C SER A 413 19.29 -15.61 -4.75
N TRP A 414 19.45 -15.88 -3.45
CA TRP A 414 20.31 -17.00 -3.02
C TRP A 414 19.70 -18.38 -3.32
N ARG A 415 18.39 -18.43 -3.61
CA ARG A 415 17.68 -19.59 -4.18
C ARG A 415 16.65 -19.13 -5.23
N PRO A 416 17.07 -18.97 -6.50
CA PRO A 416 16.21 -18.53 -7.59
C PRO A 416 14.90 -19.31 -7.75
N ALA A 417 14.86 -20.61 -7.44
CA ALA A 417 13.65 -21.42 -7.60
C ALA A 417 12.50 -21.05 -6.65
N LEU A 418 12.78 -20.54 -5.45
CA LEU A 418 11.75 -20.36 -4.41
C LEU A 418 10.71 -19.32 -4.81
N GLY A 419 11.13 -18.23 -5.47
CA GLY A 419 10.22 -17.19 -5.95
C GLY A 419 9.17 -17.75 -6.92
N PRO A 420 9.56 -18.27 -8.10
CA PRO A 420 8.64 -18.87 -9.06
C PRO A 420 7.76 -19.97 -8.48
N ILE A 421 8.32 -20.90 -7.68
CA ILE A 421 7.54 -22.02 -7.09
C ILE A 421 6.41 -21.50 -6.22
N PHE A 422 6.72 -20.62 -5.25
CA PHE A 422 5.72 -20.22 -4.27
C PHE A 422 4.78 -19.12 -4.77
N THR A 423 5.21 -18.29 -5.73
CA THR A 423 4.31 -17.37 -6.44
C THR A 423 3.34 -18.13 -7.33
N ALA A 424 3.79 -19.14 -8.09
CA ALA A 424 2.89 -19.99 -8.87
C ALA A 424 1.93 -20.78 -7.98
N LEU A 425 2.41 -21.33 -6.85
CA LEU A 425 1.55 -22.06 -5.90
C LEU A 425 0.51 -21.14 -5.26
N GLN A 426 0.92 -19.92 -4.92
CA GLN A 426 0.02 -18.89 -4.41
C GLN A 426 -1.07 -18.58 -5.44
N ALA A 427 -0.69 -18.18 -6.67
CA ALA A 427 -1.63 -17.81 -7.72
C ALA A 427 -2.59 -18.96 -8.05
N GLY A 428 -2.05 -20.13 -8.41
CA GLY A 428 -2.85 -21.28 -8.82
C GLY A 428 -3.81 -21.82 -7.76
N THR A 429 -3.51 -21.67 -6.46
CA THR A 429 -4.43 -22.10 -5.40
C THR A 429 -5.39 -21.00 -4.96
N TRP A 430 -4.92 -19.76 -4.83
CA TRP A 430 -5.74 -18.63 -4.40
C TRP A 430 -6.79 -18.28 -5.45
N GLU A 431 -6.40 -18.19 -6.72
CA GLU A 431 -7.29 -17.78 -7.80
C GLU A 431 -8.36 -18.83 -8.08
N GLU A 432 -7.99 -20.12 -8.08
CA GLU A 432 -8.96 -21.20 -8.29
C GLU A 432 -9.95 -21.34 -7.14
N CYS A 433 -9.51 -21.11 -5.89
CA CYS A 433 -10.43 -21.03 -4.77
C CYS A 433 -11.39 -19.83 -4.88
N LEU A 434 -10.86 -18.64 -5.13
CA LEU A 434 -11.61 -17.40 -5.02
C LEU A 434 -12.52 -17.14 -6.23
N PHE A 435 -12.02 -17.35 -7.45
CA PHE A 435 -12.74 -17.05 -8.69
C PHE A 435 -13.54 -18.26 -9.21
N ARG A 436 -13.14 -19.51 -8.90
CA ARG A 436 -13.87 -20.70 -9.38
C ARG A 436 -14.68 -21.34 -8.27
N ALA A 437 -14.00 -21.88 -7.25
CA ALA A 437 -14.62 -22.74 -6.26
C ALA A 437 -15.75 -22.05 -5.49
N ILE A 438 -15.49 -20.87 -4.94
CA ILE A 438 -16.45 -20.11 -4.14
C ILE A 438 -17.70 -19.72 -4.97
N PRO A 439 -17.59 -18.95 -6.06
CA PRO A 439 -18.77 -18.47 -6.77
C PRO A 439 -19.55 -19.59 -7.48
N LEU A 440 -18.88 -20.55 -8.13
CA LEU A 440 -19.58 -21.63 -8.84
C LEU A 440 -20.26 -22.61 -7.88
N SER A 441 -19.68 -22.87 -6.71
CA SER A 441 -20.35 -23.68 -5.68
C SER A 441 -21.59 -22.98 -5.12
N LEU A 442 -21.49 -21.67 -4.87
CA LEU A 442 -22.65 -20.88 -4.42
C LEU A 442 -23.74 -20.84 -5.49
N ALA A 443 -23.37 -20.70 -6.77
CA ALA A 443 -24.31 -20.78 -7.88
C ALA A 443 -25.08 -22.12 -7.90
N VAL A 444 -24.40 -23.23 -7.62
CA VAL A 444 -25.05 -24.55 -7.50
C VAL A 444 -25.95 -24.62 -6.26
N ILE A 445 -25.45 -24.23 -5.09
CA ILE A 445 -26.19 -24.32 -3.82
C ILE A 445 -27.46 -23.46 -3.86
N ILE A 446 -27.32 -22.18 -4.25
CA ILE A 446 -28.42 -21.22 -4.37
C ILE A 446 -29.35 -21.65 -5.50
N GLY A 447 -28.81 -22.03 -6.66
CA GLY A 447 -29.60 -22.43 -7.81
C GLY A 447 -30.38 -23.73 -7.60
N ASN A 448 -29.87 -24.67 -6.80
CA ASN A 448 -30.63 -25.86 -6.38
C ASN A 448 -31.79 -25.45 -5.45
N HIS A 449 -31.57 -24.51 -4.53
CA HIS A 449 -32.59 -24.05 -3.58
C HIS A 449 -33.78 -23.38 -4.28
N TYR A 450 -33.51 -22.56 -5.29
CA TYR A 450 -34.55 -21.81 -6.02
C TYR A 450 -34.95 -22.44 -7.38
N GLY A 451 -34.43 -23.61 -7.73
CA GLY A 451 -34.83 -24.35 -8.95
C GLY A 451 -34.27 -23.82 -10.28
N PHE A 452 -33.27 -22.94 -10.29
CA PHE A 452 -32.67 -22.38 -11.52
C PHE A 452 -31.16 -22.64 -11.67
N ARG A 453 -30.66 -23.73 -11.06
CA ARG A 453 -29.25 -24.19 -11.05
C ARG A 453 -28.50 -23.91 -12.35
N ASN A 454 -28.94 -24.46 -13.48
CA ASN A 454 -28.16 -24.40 -14.73
C ASN A 454 -27.99 -22.95 -15.24
N LYS A 455 -29.05 -22.13 -15.14
CA LYS A 455 -29.00 -20.72 -15.55
C LYS A 455 -28.01 -19.93 -14.68
N LEU A 456 -28.05 -20.13 -13.36
CA LEU A 456 -27.15 -19.43 -12.43
C LEU A 456 -25.70 -19.87 -12.59
N VAL A 457 -25.44 -21.16 -12.81
CA VAL A 457 -24.09 -21.67 -13.06
C VAL A 457 -23.52 -21.10 -14.34
N ILE A 458 -24.28 -21.06 -15.45
CA ILE A 458 -23.83 -20.47 -16.71
C ILE A 458 -23.52 -18.98 -16.55
N PHE A 459 -24.43 -18.23 -15.93
CA PHE A 459 -24.21 -16.81 -15.66
C PHE A 459 -22.95 -16.59 -14.81
N THR A 460 -22.79 -17.37 -13.74
CA THR A 460 -21.66 -17.25 -12.83
C THR A 460 -20.34 -17.63 -13.49
N LEU A 461 -20.36 -18.66 -14.36
CA LEU A 461 -19.19 -19.08 -15.14
C LEU A 461 -18.67 -17.96 -16.04
N ILE A 462 -19.57 -17.21 -16.69
CA ILE A 462 -19.22 -16.04 -17.51
C ILE A 462 -18.77 -14.87 -16.65
N ALA A 463 -19.54 -14.54 -15.61
CA ALA A 463 -19.27 -13.41 -14.72
C ALA A 463 -17.92 -13.54 -14.02
N GLN A 464 -17.59 -14.72 -13.48
CA GLN A 464 -16.29 -14.94 -12.85
C GLN A 464 -15.14 -14.82 -13.85
N ALA A 465 -15.32 -15.25 -15.10
CA ALA A 465 -14.28 -15.17 -16.12
C ALA A 465 -13.99 -13.72 -16.52
N LEU A 466 -15.03 -12.89 -16.65
CA LEU A 466 -14.89 -11.45 -16.88
C LEU A 466 -14.22 -10.75 -15.70
N ILE A 467 -14.61 -11.06 -14.46
CA ILE A 467 -14.00 -10.48 -13.26
C ILE A 467 -12.53 -10.91 -13.14
N PHE A 468 -12.21 -12.17 -13.44
CA PHE A 468 -10.85 -12.69 -13.43
C PHE A 468 -9.96 -12.00 -14.46
N GLY A 469 -10.36 -11.98 -15.74
CA GLY A 469 -9.60 -11.32 -16.79
C GLY A 469 -9.53 -9.81 -16.57
N GLY A 470 -10.59 -9.21 -16.04
CA GLY A 470 -10.67 -7.80 -15.72
C GLY A 470 -9.68 -7.42 -14.63
N ALA A 471 -9.60 -8.20 -13.54
CA ALA A 471 -8.69 -7.92 -12.42
C ALA A 471 -7.22 -7.82 -12.86
N HIS A 472 -6.86 -8.51 -13.93
CA HIS A 472 -5.53 -8.52 -14.53
C HIS A 472 -5.35 -7.47 -15.65
N ALA A 473 -6.29 -6.59 -15.91
CA ALA A 473 -6.19 -5.65 -17.04
C ALA A 473 -5.14 -4.54 -16.84
N ASN A 474 -4.51 -4.41 -15.67
CA ASN A 474 -3.60 -3.30 -15.30
C ASN A 474 -2.19 -3.37 -15.95
N TYR A 475 -1.84 -4.46 -16.64
CA TYR A 475 -0.62 -4.54 -17.45
C TYR A 475 -0.65 -3.49 -18.57
N PRO A 476 0.49 -2.90 -18.95
CA PRO A 476 0.56 -1.86 -19.98
C PRO A 476 0.44 -2.46 -21.39
N ASN A 477 -0.68 -3.11 -21.71
CA ASN A 477 -0.97 -3.67 -23.03
C ASN A 477 -2.00 -2.80 -23.76
N LEU A 478 -1.90 -2.75 -25.09
CA LEU A 478 -2.79 -2.00 -25.96
C LEU A 478 -3.49 -2.92 -26.96
N PRO A 479 -4.82 -2.79 -27.12
CA PRO A 479 -5.74 -1.91 -26.39
C PRO A 479 -5.86 -2.31 -24.92
N GLY A 480 -6.33 -1.38 -24.07
CA GLY A 480 -6.35 -1.57 -22.61
C GLY A 480 -7.20 -2.73 -22.07
N TYR A 481 -8.09 -3.28 -22.91
CA TYR A 481 -8.90 -4.47 -22.61
C TYR A 481 -8.28 -5.78 -23.11
N SER A 482 -7.08 -5.76 -23.72
CA SER A 482 -6.44 -6.92 -24.33
C SER A 482 -6.29 -8.09 -23.37
N ARG A 483 -5.83 -7.84 -22.14
CA ARG A 483 -5.64 -8.87 -21.11
C ARG A 483 -6.97 -9.45 -20.60
N LEU A 484 -8.04 -8.66 -20.59
CA LEU A 484 -9.39 -9.14 -20.29
C LEU A 484 -9.85 -10.15 -21.35
N ILE A 485 -9.65 -9.87 -22.64
CA ILE A 485 -9.99 -10.78 -23.73
C ILE A 485 -9.12 -12.05 -23.68
N GLU A 486 -7.81 -11.88 -23.50
CA GLU A 486 -6.85 -12.98 -23.42
C GLU A 486 -7.25 -13.98 -22.35
N LEU A 487 -7.53 -13.52 -21.13
CA LEU A 487 -7.80 -14.37 -19.98
C LEU A 487 -9.25 -14.84 -19.88
N PHE A 488 -10.18 -14.23 -20.62
CA PHE A 488 -11.59 -14.63 -20.58
C PHE A 488 -11.80 -16.09 -20.99
N ILE A 489 -11.20 -16.53 -22.10
CA ILE A 489 -11.34 -17.92 -22.59
C ILE A 489 -10.69 -18.90 -21.60
N PRO A 490 -9.42 -18.73 -21.18
CA PRO A 490 -8.81 -19.57 -20.16
C PRO A 490 -9.64 -19.65 -18.88
N ALA A 491 -10.18 -18.53 -18.42
CA ALA A 491 -10.97 -18.47 -17.20
C ALA A 491 -12.30 -19.22 -17.29
N LEU A 492 -12.93 -19.26 -18.47
CA LEU A 492 -14.07 -20.13 -18.75
C LEU A 492 -13.66 -21.61 -18.71
N VAL A 493 -12.54 -21.96 -19.35
CA VAL A 493 -12.03 -23.33 -19.38
C VAL A 493 -11.66 -23.81 -17.98
N PHE A 494 -10.96 -23.02 -17.16
CA PHE A 494 -10.70 -23.35 -15.76
C PHE A 494 -11.98 -23.59 -14.96
N GLY A 495 -13.02 -22.79 -15.19
CA GLY A 495 -14.34 -23.00 -14.60
C GLY A 495 -15.01 -24.30 -15.04
N LEU A 496 -14.90 -24.66 -16.33
CA LEU A 496 -15.40 -25.95 -16.85
C LEU A 496 -14.60 -27.14 -16.30
N VAL A 497 -13.28 -27.01 -16.20
CA VAL A 497 -12.38 -28.01 -15.58
C VAL A 497 -12.78 -28.21 -14.13
N TYR A 498 -13.03 -27.14 -13.37
CA TYR A 498 -13.51 -27.20 -12.00
C TYR A 498 -14.86 -27.93 -11.89
N LEU A 499 -15.86 -27.52 -12.70
CA LEU A 499 -17.19 -28.13 -12.68
C LEU A 499 -17.15 -29.63 -12.98
N ARG A 500 -16.26 -30.06 -13.89
CA ARG A 500 -16.17 -31.45 -14.35
C ARG A 500 -15.26 -32.33 -13.49
N PHE A 501 -14.09 -31.82 -13.10
CA PHE A 501 -12.97 -32.57 -12.52
C PHE A 501 -12.60 -32.13 -11.10
N GLY A 502 -13.25 -31.10 -10.56
CA GLY A 502 -13.06 -30.63 -9.19
C GLY A 502 -11.84 -29.75 -8.98
N LEU A 503 -11.74 -29.20 -7.77
CA LEU A 503 -10.83 -28.10 -7.42
C LEU A 503 -9.34 -28.45 -7.58
N MET A 504 -8.92 -29.65 -7.18
CA MET A 504 -7.51 -30.04 -7.23
C MET A 504 -6.94 -30.01 -8.65
N VAL A 505 -7.74 -30.41 -9.65
CA VAL A 505 -7.29 -30.44 -11.05
C VAL A 505 -7.07 -29.02 -11.57
N SER A 506 -8.00 -28.10 -11.29
CA SER A 506 -7.82 -26.69 -11.66
C SER A 506 -6.59 -26.07 -11.00
N MET A 507 -6.40 -26.32 -9.70
CA MET A 507 -5.23 -25.81 -8.95
C MET A 507 -3.91 -26.30 -9.53
N ILE A 508 -3.78 -27.61 -9.79
CA ILE A 508 -2.55 -28.17 -10.38
C ILE A 508 -2.33 -27.62 -11.78
N THR A 509 -3.37 -27.57 -12.62
CA THR A 509 -3.24 -27.03 -13.99
C THR A 509 -2.72 -25.60 -13.99
N HIS A 510 -3.29 -24.74 -13.13
CA HIS A 510 -2.90 -23.35 -13.01
C HIS A 510 -1.50 -23.20 -12.41
N PHE A 511 -1.20 -23.94 -11.34
CA PHE A 511 0.14 -23.98 -10.75
C PHE A 511 1.20 -24.37 -11.78
N GLU A 512 1.00 -25.46 -12.54
CA GLU A 512 1.96 -25.90 -13.56
C GLU A 512 2.12 -24.85 -14.69
N TYR A 513 1.01 -24.22 -15.11
CA TYR A 513 1.04 -23.16 -16.11
C TYR A 513 1.92 -21.99 -15.67
N ASP A 514 1.70 -21.50 -14.45
CA ASP A 514 2.49 -20.40 -13.88
C ASP A 514 3.92 -20.81 -13.58
N LEU A 515 4.13 -22.02 -13.05
CA LEU A 515 5.45 -22.54 -12.73
C LEU A 515 6.34 -22.57 -13.98
N VAL A 516 5.82 -23.04 -15.12
CA VAL A 516 6.55 -23.07 -16.38
C VAL A 516 6.93 -21.66 -16.83
N LEU A 517 5.98 -20.71 -16.82
CA LEU A 517 6.23 -19.35 -17.30
C LEU A 517 7.16 -18.55 -16.37
N MET A 518 6.94 -18.63 -15.06
CA MET A 518 7.72 -17.88 -14.06
C MET A 518 9.13 -18.43 -13.85
N SER A 519 9.35 -19.73 -14.10
CA SER A 519 10.67 -20.36 -13.96
C SER A 519 11.49 -20.37 -15.25
N LEU A 520 10.92 -19.95 -16.38
CA LEU A 520 11.60 -19.95 -17.68
C LEU A 520 13.01 -19.35 -17.63
N PRO A 521 13.27 -18.20 -16.96
CA PRO A 521 14.61 -17.64 -16.85
C PRO A 521 15.66 -18.57 -16.22
N ILE A 522 15.26 -19.47 -15.31
CA ILE A 522 16.15 -20.46 -14.65
C ILE A 522 16.61 -21.54 -15.65
N PHE A 523 15.78 -21.86 -16.63
CA PHE A 523 16.06 -22.88 -17.65
C PHE A 523 16.75 -22.30 -18.89
N THR A 524 16.56 -21.01 -19.19
CA THR A 524 17.19 -20.33 -20.32
C THR A 524 18.55 -19.73 -19.98
N ALA A 525 18.83 -19.44 -18.70
CA ALA A 525 20.16 -19.01 -18.25
C ALA A 525 21.22 -20.12 -18.40
N THR A 526 22.42 -19.78 -18.87
CA THR A 526 23.54 -20.72 -19.10
C THR A 526 24.37 -21.02 -17.85
N ASP A 527 24.02 -20.45 -16.70
CA ASP A 527 24.73 -20.66 -15.42
C ASP A 527 24.55 -22.10 -14.91
N VAL A 528 25.67 -22.74 -14.57
CA VAL A 528 25.74 -24.12 -14.04
C VAL A 528 25.28 -24.18 -12.58
N SER A 529 25.39 -23.09 -11.82
CA SER A 529 24.99 -23.02 -10.41
C SER A 529 23.49 -23.29 -10.21
N LEU A 530 22.68 -23.07 -11.24
CA LEU A 530 21.23 -23.23 -11.25
C LEU A 530 20.74 -24.68 -11.32
N TRP A 531 21.61 -25.68 -11.42
CA TRP A 531 21.16 -27.07 -11.52
C TRP A 531 20.29 -27.50 -10.33
N VAL A 532 20.62 -27.06 -9.12
CA VAL A 532 19.78 -27.32 -7.94
C VAL A 532 18.42 -26.66 -8.09
N ASP A 533 18.37 -25.39 -8.53
CA ASP A 533 17.13 -24.65 -8.75
C ASP A 533 16.26 -25.27 -9.85
N ARG A 534 16.85 -25.71 -10.96
CA ARG A 534 16.16 -26.47 -12.03
C ARG A 534 15.56 -27.76 -11.47
N VAL A 535 16.31 -28.52 -10.68
CA VAL A 535 15.81 -29.73 -10.02
C VAL A 535 14.69 -29.41 -9.05
N LEU A 536 14.80 -28.35 -8.24
CA LEU A 536 13.75 -27.93 -7.32
C LEU A 536 12.45 -27.56 -8.06
N VAL A 537 12.54 -26.82 -9.17
CA VAL A 537 11.37 -26.48 -9.99
C VAL A 537 10.73 -27.74 -10.56
N VAL A 538 11.52 -28.64 -11.15
CA VAL A 538 11.01 -29.91 -11.68
C VAL A 538 10.36 -30.74 -10.58
N LEU A 539 11.01 -30.88 -9.41
CA LEU A 539 10.47 -31.63 -8.27
C LEU A 539 9.17 -31.01 -7.74
N ALA A 540 9.06 -29.68 -7.71
CA ALA A 540 7.83 -29.01 -7.32
C ALA A 540 6.69 -29.30 -8.30
N GLY A 541 6.95 -29.24 -9.61
CA GLY A 541 5.97 -29.57 -10.65
C GLY A 541 5.54 -31.05 -10.62
N VAL A 542 6.49 -31.98 -10.47
CA VAL A 542 6.14 -33.41 -10.43
C VAL A 542 5.64 -33.88 -9.06
N ALA A 543 5.65 -33.03 -8.02
CA ALA A 543 5.29 -33.41 -6.65
C ALA A 543 3.92 -34.11 -6.54
N PRO A 544 2.83 -33.65 -7.21
CA PRO A 544 1.55 -34.35 -7.17
C PRO A 544 1.62 -35.80 -7.71
N LEU A 545 2.43 -36.03 -8.74
CA LEU A 545 2.64 -37.37 -9.30
C LEU A 545 3.48 -38.25 -8.38
N LEU A 546 4.53 -37.70 -7.78
CA LEU A 546 5.38 -38.43 -6.82
C LEU A 546 4.59 -38.87 -5.58
N VAL A 547 3.78 -37.97 -5.03
CA VAL A 547 2.91 -38.27 -3.88
C VAL A 547 1.87 -39.33 -4.26
N PHE A 548 1.29 -39.26 -5.47
CA PHE A 548 0.36 -40.28 -5.94
C PHE A 548 1.04 -41.64 -6.19
N ALA A 549 2.23 -41.67 -6.77
CA ALA A 549 3.00 -42.88 -6.98
C ALA A 549 3.34 -43.56 -5.64
N TRP A 550 3.77 -42.78 -4.64
CA TRP A 550 3.96 -43.26 -3.27
C TRP A 550 2.67 -43.86 -2.69
N ALA A 551 1.53 -43.20 -2.88
CA ALA A 551 0.23 -43.69 -2.41
C ALA A 551 -0.14 -45.03 -3.07
N CYS A 552 0.13 -45.18 -4.38
CA CYS A 552 -0.08 -46.44 -5.10
C CYS A 552 0.83 -47.56 -4.58
N LEU A 553 2.11 -47.28 -4.38
CA LEU A 553 3.08 -48.24 -3.83
C LEU A 553 2.65 -48.74 -2.44
N LYS A 554 2.12 -47.85 -1.59
CA LYS A 554 1.60 -48.20 -0.27
C LYS A 554 0.30 -49.00 -0.31
N ARG A 555 -0.56 -48.76 -1.29
CA ARG A 555 -1.83 -49.47 -1.47
C ARG A 555 -1.62 -50.88 -2.05
N GLY A 556 -0.64 -51.06 -2.95
CA GLY A 556 -0.32 -52.33 -3.58
C GLY A 556 -1.32 -52.85 -4.63
N GLN A 557 -2.50 -52.21 -4.78
CA GLN A 557 -3.54 -52.61 -5.74
C GLN A 557 -4.27 -51.39 -6.32
N PHE A 558 -4.57 -51.40 -7.63
CA PHE A 558 -5.37 -50.36 -8.30
C PHE A 558 -6.84 -50.75 -8.34
N THR A 559 -7.66 -50.17 -7.46
CA THR A 559 -9.12 -50.37 -7.46
C THR A 559 -9.84 -49.06 -7.78
N ALA A 560 -11.13 -49.16 -8.12
CA ALA A 560 -11.98 -47.98 -8.33
C ALA A 560 -12.06 -47.10 -7.06
N LEU A 561 -12.29 -45.80 -7.25
CA LEU A 561 -12.46 -44.86 -6.14
C LEU A 561 -13.78 -45.18 -5.42
N ALA A 562 -13.69 -45.64 -4.17
CA ALA A 562 -14.86 -45.93 -3.35
C ALA A 562 -15.62 -44.64 -2.99
N ASP A 563 -16.94 -44.74 -2.84
CA ASP A 563 -17.82 -43.60 -2.58
C ASP A 563 -17.50 -42.87 -1.27
N GLU A 564 -16.94 -43.59 -0.29
CA GLU A 564 -16.45 -43.00 0.95
C GLU A 564 -15.43 -41.88 0.71
N TRP A 565 -14.64 -41.92 -0.36
CA TRP A 565 -13.65 -40.89 -0.71
C TRP A 565 -14.24 -39.72 -1.54
N ARG A 566 -15.55 -39.71 -1.75
CA ARG A 566 -16.29 -38.62 -2.43
C ARG A 566 -16.92 -37.68 -1.41
N ASN A 567 -17.24 -36.47 -1.85
CA ASN A 567 -17.86 -35.43 -1.05
C ASN A 567 -19.26 -35.79 -0.52
N GLY A 568 -20.00 -36.63 -1.26
CA GLY A 568 -21.38 -37.01 -0.96
C GLY A 568 -21.55 -37.92 0.26
N VAL A 569 -20.50 -38.64 0.66
CA VAL A 569 -20.52 -39.47 1.87
C VAL A 569 -20.03 -38.62 3.03
N VAL A 570 -20.90 -38.44 4.02
CA VAL A 570 -20.55 -37.75 5.27
C VAL A 570 -19.57 -38.64 6.02
N GLU A 571 -18.28 -38.35 5.90
CA GLU A 571 -17.29 -38.86 6.84
C GLU A 571 -17.78 -38.47 8.24
N VAL A 572 -17.96 -39.47 9.11
CA VAL A 572 -18.31 -39.27 10.52
C VAL A 572 -17.18 -38.46 11.11
N VAL A 573 -17.33 -37.15 11.11
CA VAL A 573 -16.56 -36.27 11.97
C VAL A 573 -17.03 -36.71 13.34
N VAL A 574 -16.29 -37.64 13.95
CA VAL A 574 -16.32 -37.81 15.39
C VAL A 574 -16.17 -36.38 15.86
N PRO A 575 -17.22 -35.77 16.44
CA PRO A 575 -17.04 -34.46 17.02
C PRO A 575 -15.81 -34.67 17.88
N VAL A 576 -14.75 -33.87 17.69
CA VAL A 576 -13.78 -33.75 18.78
C VAL A 576 -14.71 -33.48 19.93
N ASN A 577 -14.80 -34.45 20.85
CA ASN A 577 -15.40 -34.28 22.13
C ASN A 577 -14.51 -33.18 22.74
N SER A 578 -14.69 -31.92 22.31
CA SER A 578 -14.92 -30.86 23.27
C SER A 578 -15.93 -31.55 24.13
N PRO A 579 -15.55 -31.94 25.36
CA PRO A 579 -16.52 -32.50 26.26
C PRO A 579 -17.75 -31.59 26.06
N SER A 580 -18.94 -32.18 25.99
CA SER A 580 -19.97 -31.54 26.79
C SER A 580 -19.38 -31.51 28.20
N GLU A 581 -18.43 -30.58 28.44
CA GLU A 581 -18.38 -29.87 29.68
C GLU A 581 -19.86 -29.57 29.84
N PRO A 582 -20.48 -29.98 30.95
CA PRO A 582 -21.72 -29.36 31.29
C PRO A 582 -21.55 -27.87 30.98
N ILE A 583 -22.64 -27.21 30.64
CA ILE A 583 -22.68 -25.81 31.00
C ILE A 583 -22.45 -25.86 32.52
N ASN A 584 -21.19 -25.87 32.96
CA ASN A 584 -20.77 -25.16 34.13
C ASN A 584 -21.27 -23.80 33.75
N ASP A 585 -22.49 -23.52 34.19
CA ASP A 585 -22.89 -22.18 34.52
C ASP A 585 -21.63 -21.60 35.15
N ALA A 586 -20.90 -20.80 34.35
CA ALA A 586 -19.70 -20.14 34.82
C ALA A 586 -20.14 -19.54 36.16
N PRO A 587 -19.38 -19.80 37.24
CA PRO A 587 -19.88 -19.81 38.60
C PRO A 587 -20.99 -18.80 38.79
N THR A 588 -22.18 -19.33 39.08
CA THR A 588 -23.29 -18.58 39.64
C THR A 588 -22.71 -17.52 40.58
N THR A 589 -22.97 -16.25 40.25
CA THR A 589 -22.54 -15.01 40.93
C THR A 589 -21.20 -14.36 40.53
N THR A 590 -20.98 -14.00 39.25
CA THR A 590 -20.12 -12.81 39.00
C THR A 590 -20.84 -11.57 39.52
N ARG A 591 -20.43 -11.08 40.68
CA ARG A 591 -20.99 -9.87 41.31
C ARG A 591 -20.94 -8.71 40.29
N ALA A 592 -22.05 -7.99 40.13
CA ALA A 592 -22.06 -6.78 39.32
C ALA A 592 -20.96 -5.83 39.78
N ILE A 593 -20.23 -5.23 38.83
CA ILE A 593 -19.32 -4.15 39.17
C ILE A 593 -20.21 -2.99 39.61
N PHE A 594 -20.01 -2.57 40.85
CA PHE A 594 -20.74 -1.47 41.48
C PHE A 594 -19.74 -0.55 42.17
N ILE A 595 -19.80 0.72 41.81
CA ILE A 595 -19.04 1.79 42.46
C ILE A 595 -20.03 2.53 43.36
N LYS A 596 -19.70 2.67 44.66
CA LYS A 596 -20.57 3.41 45.59
C LYS A 596 -20.76 4.85 45.10
N PRO A 597 -21.95 5.47 45.23
CA PRO A 597 -22.24 6.80 44.70
C PRO A 597 -21.22 7.88 45.09
N VAL A 598 -20.71 7.83 46.33
CA VAL A 598 -19.67 8.73 46.82
C VAL A 598 -18.38 8.63 46.00
N TRP A 599 -17.92 7.42 45.68
CA TRP A 599 -16.74 7.19 44.86
C TRP A 599 -16.98 7.52 43.39
N SER A 600 -18.19 7.26 42.87
CA SER A 600 -18.57 7.67 41.51
C SER A 600 -18.56 9.20 41.37
N ALA A 601 -19.16 9.91 42.32
CA ALA A 601 -19.15 11.37 42.36
C ALA A 601 -17.74 11.93 42.47
N ALA A 602 -16.91 11.38 43.38
CA ALA A 602 -15.51 11.77 43.51
C ALA A 602 -14.72 11.56 42.21
N LEU A 603 -14.85 10.39 41.57
CA LEU A 603 -14.17 10.09 40.30
C LEU A 603 -14.58 11.06 39.18
N VAL A 604 -15.87 11.35 39.04
CA VAL A 604 -16.36 12.30 38.04
C VAL A 604 -15.87 13.72 38.34
N ILE A 605 -15.96 14.19 39.58
CA ILE A 605 -15.48 15.52 39.97
C ILE A 605 -13.98 15.68 39.69
N ILE A 606 -13.16 14.70 40.09
CA ILE A 606 -11.71 14.71 39.82
C ILE A 606 -11.45 14.69 38.31
N SER A 607 -12.16 13.85 37.56
CA SER A 607 -11.97 13.76 36.10
C SER A 607 -12.37 15.04 35.38
N VAL A 608 -13.49 15.65 35.77
CA VAL A 608 -13.95 16.94 35.23
C VAL A 608 -12.96 18.04 35.58
N ALA A 609 -12.44 18.08 36.81
CA ALA A 609 -11.39 19.02 37.19
C ALA A 609 -10.14 18.84 36.29
N LEU A 610 -9.67 17.61 36.09
CA LEU A 610 -8.53 17.32 35.20
C LEU A 610 -8.80 17.73 33.74
N ILE A 611 -10.00 17.45 33.21
CA ILE A 611 -10.41 17.84 31.86
C ILE A 611 -10.40 19.37 31.74
N ILE A 612 -11.01 20.09 32.69
CA ILE A 612 -11.05 21.55 32.69
C ILE A 612 -9.63 22.11 32.80
N THR A 613 -8.82 21.64 33.73
CA THR A 613 -7.42 22.08 33.90
C THR A 613 -6.60 21.86 32.62
N THR A 614 -6.82 20.75 31.91
CA THR A 614 -6.12 20.48 30.65
C THR A 614 -6.61 21.41 29.53
N ALA A 615 -7.92 21.64 29.44
CA ALA A 615 -8.53 22.52 28.43
C ALA A 615 -8.23 24.01 28.66
N THR A 616 -8.01 24.45 29.91
CA THR A 616 -7.68 25.85 30.23
C THR A 616 -6.19 26.12 30.37
N LYS A 617 -5.34 25.09 30.26
CA LYS A 617 -3.88 25.24 30.26
C LYS A 617 -3.46 26.08 29.07
N ALA A 618 -2.68 27.13 29.32
CA ALA A 618 -2.13 27.96 28.25
C ALA A 618 -1.35 27.09 27.25
N PRO A 619 -1.66 27.17 25.95
CA PRO A 619 -0.96 26.38 24.95
C PRO A 619 0.49 26.85 24.87
N ARG A 620 1.42 25.95 24.56
CA ARG A 620 2.84 26.30 24.41
C ARG A 620 3.11 27.12 23.14
N ILE A 621 2.24 26.99 22.14
CA ILE A 621 2.23 27.81 20.92
C ILE A 621 0.82 28.36 20.81
N ASP A 622 0.70 29.68 20.71
CA ASP A 622 -0.59 30.34 20.55
C ASP A 622 -0.93 30.46 19.06
N TRP A 623 -1.83 29.58 18.62
CA TRP A 623 -2.36 29.58 17.25
C TRP A 623 -3.59 30.49 17.08
N THR A 624 -4.13 31.06 18.17
CA THR A 624 -5.35 31.89 18.11
C THR A 624 -5.22 33.13 17.23
N PRO A 625 -4.06 33.83 17.16
CA PRO A 625 -3.89 34.98 16.25
C PRO A 625 -3.95 34.59 14.77
N TYR A 626 -3.84 33.30 14.44
CA TYR A 626 -3.84 32.76 13.08
C TYR A 626 -5.09 31.92 12.81
N SER A 627 -6.19 32.18 13.53
CA SER A 627 -7.47 31.52 13.29
C SER A 627 -8.08 31.90 11.94
N TYR A 628 -8.80 30.95 11.33
CA TYR A 628 -9.53 31.16 10.09
C TYR A 628 -10.62 32.20 10.27
N GLN A 629 -10.54 33.31 9.56
CA GLN A 629 -11.55 34.38 9.59
C GLN A 629 -12.57 34.22 8.47
N ILE A 630 -12.18 33.54 7.40
CA ILE A 630 -13.01 33.24 6.25
C ILE A 630 -13.40 31.76 6.19
N ASP A 631 -14.53 31.49 5.56
CA ASP A 631 -14.98 30.13 5.24
C ASP A 631 -14.49 29.63 3.88
N ARG A 632 -14.81 28.37 3.57
CA ARG A 632 -14.45 27.70 2.31
C ARG A 632 -14.93 28.46 1.06
N HIS A 633 -16.16 28.99 1.08
CA HIS A 633 -16.73 29.70 -0.07
C HIS A 633 -16.02 31.05 -0.27
N GLN A 634 -15.81 31.78 0.81
CA GLN A 634 -15.06 33.04 0.80
C GLN A 634 -13.61 32.83 0.33
N ALA A 635 -12.94 31.76 0.76
CA ALA A 635 -11.59 31.42 0.28
C ALA A 635 -11.56 31.21 -1.23
N ARG A 636 -12.54 30.48 -1.78
CA ARG A 636 -12.68 30.32 -3.24
C ARG A 636 -12.86 31.67 -3.95
N VAL A 637 -13.77 32.51 -3.47
CA VAL A 637 -14.05 33.82 -4.08
C VAL A 637 -12.82 34.74 -4.00
N ALA A 638 -12.12 34.77 -2.87
CA ALA A 638 -10.88 35.53 -2.70
C ALA A 638 -9.82 35.07 -3.71
N ALA A 639 -9.65 33.75 -3.86
CA ALA A 639 -8.73 33.17 -4.82
C ALA A 639 -9.07 33.52 -6.27
N GLU A 640 -10.36 33.46 -6.64
CA GLU A 640 -10.84 33.87 -7.97
C GLU A 640 -10.67 35.36 -8.24
N ASN A 641 -10.76 36.21 -7.21
CA ASN A 641 -10.50 37.65 -7.32
C ASN A 641 -9.01 37.94 -7.53
N ILE A 642 -8.12 37.25 -6.81
CA ILE A 642 -6.67 37.37 -6.98
C ILE A 642 -6.24 36.99 -8.40
N LEU A 643 -6.83 35.92 -8.97
CA LEU A 643 -6.59 35.56 -10.38
C LEU A 643 -7.06 36.67 -11.33
N ARG A 644 -8.25 37.24 -11.10
CA ARG A 644 -8.78 38.35 -11.91
C ARG A 644 -7.94 39.63 -11.83
N GLU A 645 -7.45 39.99 -10.63
CA GLU A 645 -6.55 41.13 -10.43
C GLU A 645 -5.23 40.98 -11.19
N LYS A 646 -4.77 39.74 -11.36
CA LYS A 646 -3.61 39.38 -12.19
C LYS A 646 -3.95 39.17 -13.66
N ASN A 647 -5.15 39.54 -14.11
CA ASN A 647 -5.66 39.35 -15.47
C ASN A 647 -5.68 37.88 -15.95
N ILE A 648 -5.77 36.92 -15.02
CA ILE A 648 -5.86 35.50 -15.33
C ILE A 648 -7.34 35.11 -15.43
N THR A 649 -7.75 34.62 -16.59
CA THR A 649 -9.12 34.16 -16.84
C THR A 649 -9.15 32.65 -17.07
N LEU A 650 -9.72 31.93 -16.10
CA LEU A 650 -9.90 30.48 -16.19
C LEU A 650 -11.27 30.16 -16.82
N THR A 651 -11.36 30.23 -18.14
CA THR A 651 -12.59 29.89 -18.88
C THR A 651 -12.57 28.44 -19.35
N GLY A 652 -13.71 27.74 -19.22
CA GLY A 652 -13.98 26.41 -19.80
C GLY A 652 -13.11 25.25 -19.29
N GLY A 653 -13.72 24.25 -18.66
CA GLY A 653 -13.06 22.96 -18.35
C GLY A 653 -12.11 22.93 -17.14
N TRP A 654 -11.99 24.04 -16.39
CA TRP A 654 -11.26 24.08 -15.13
C TRP A 654 -12.14 23.64 -13.96
N HIS A 655 -11.67 22.69 -13.18
CA HIS A 655 -12.31 22.20 -11.98
C HIS A 655 -11.54 22.69 -10.76
N SER A 656 -12.25 23.26 -9.79
CA SER A 656 -11.65 23.76 -8.56
C SER A 656 -11.84 22.83 -7.37
N SER A 657 -10.86 22.83 -6.46
CA SER A 657 -10.92 22.18 -5.15
C SER A 657 -10.42 23.14 -4.07
N VAL A 658 -11.02 23.12 -2.89
CA VAL A 658 -10.65 23.97 -1.75
C VAL A 658 -10.33 23.10 -0.53
N ILE A 659 -9.10 23.16 -0.04
CA ILE A 659 -8.67 22.39 1.15
C ILE A 659 -7.96 23.29 2.16
N THR A 660 -7.85 22.84 3.42
CA THR A 660 -7.04 23.48 4.46
C THR A 660 -5.72 22.74 4.63
N HIS A 661 -4.63 23.47 4.88
CA HIS A 661 -3.31 22.93 5.16
C HIS A 661 -2.74 23.52 6.47
N ASN A 662 -2.11 22.69 7.30
CA ASN A 662 -1.59 23.07 8.63
C ASN A 662 -0.10 23.51 8.61
N GLY A 663 0.43 23.84 7.43
CA GLY A 663 1.84 24.15 7.22
C GLY A 663 2.77 22.92 7.19
N TRP A 664 4.03 23.13 6.86
CA TRP A 664 5.05 22.07 6.82
C TRP A 664 5.56 21.71 8.24
N SER A 665 5.46 20.43 8.61
CA SER A 665 5.78 19.97 9.97
C SER A 665 7.28 19.91 10.28
N GLN A 666 8.14 19.63 9.29
CA GLN A 666 9.58 19.46 9.52
C GLN A 666 10.28 20.76 9.98
N PRO A 667 10.11 21.92 9.31
CA PRO A 667 10.64 23.20 9.79
C PRO A 667 10.14 23.56 11.20
N LEU A 668 8.85 23.35 11.45
CA LEU A 668 8.24 23.61 12.76
C LEU A 668 8.88 22.77 13.86
N GLU A 669 9.03 21.46 13.62
CA GLU A 669 9.60 20.52 14.58
C GLU A 669 11.09 20.79 14.85
N TYR A 670 11.86 21.15 13.82
CA TYR A 670 13.26 21.52 13.96
C TYR A 670 13.41 22.73 14.89
N VAL A 671 12.73 23.84 14.57
CA VAL A 671 12.82 25.09 15.36
C VAL A 671 12.33 24.85 16.79
N TRP A 672 11.26 24.08 16.96
CA TRP A 672 10.71 23.71 18.26
C TRP A 672 11.73 22.98 19.14
N ARG A 673 12.40 21.96 18.59
CA ARG A 673 13.35 21.13 19.36
C ARG A 673 14.67 21.83 19.63
N GLU A 674 15.16 22.62 18.68
CA GLU A 674 16.49 23.24 18.77
C GLU A 674 16.46 24.61 19.46
N THR A 675 15.36 25.37 19.31
CA THR A 675 15.29 26.77 19.80
C THR A 675 14.08 27.10 20.67
N GLY A 676 13.15 26.15 20.86
CA GLY A 676 12.03 26.29 21.79
C GLY A 676 10.84 27.10 21.29
N ALA A 677 9.80 27.15 22.12
CA ALA A 677 8.47 27.69 21.79
C ALA A 677 8.47 29.18 21.40
N ASP A 678 9.23 30.02 22.10
CA ASP A 678 9.23 31.47 21.85
C ASP A 678 9.76 31.81 20.46
N LYS A 679 10.82 31.11 20.03
CA LYS A 679 11.39 31.30 18.70
C LYS A 679 10.46 30.78 17.62
N VAL A 680 9.77 29.67 17.86
CA VAL A 680 8.69 29.17 16.98
C VAL A 680 7.61 30.23 16.82
N GLN A 681 7.05 30.75 17.92
CA GLN A 681 5.99 31.76 17.87
C GLN A 681 6.41 33.01 17.08
N GLY A 682 7.66 33.47 17.24
CA GLY A 682 8.19 34.63 16.52
C GLY A 682 8.46 34.42 15.02
N LEU A 683 8.53 33.17 14.56
CA LEU A 683 8.78 32.80 13.17
C LEU A 683 7.50 32.40 12.40
N ILE A 684 6.39 32.09 13.09
CA ILE A 684 5.10 31.81 12.43
C ILE A 684 4.62 33.03 11.63
N GLY A 685 4.26 32.80 10.36
CA GLY A 685 3.91 33.83 9.39
C GLY A 685 5.10 34.54 8.73
N LYS A 686 6.33 34.18 9.10
CA LYS A 686 7.56 34.63 8.46
C LYS A 686 8.21 33.47 7.70
N TYR A 687 8.88 32.58 8.42
CA TYR A 687 9.60 31.42 7.87
C TYR A 687 9.00 30.08 8.31
N LEU A 688 8.05 30.11 9.24
CA LEU A 688 7.16 29.00 9.54
C LEU A 688 5.75 29.35 9.09
N ASP A 689 5.04 28.39 8.52
CA ASP A 689 3.72 28.64 7.96
C ASP A 689 2.69 28.96 9.04
N LYS A 690 1.78 29.86 8.71
CA LYS A 690 0.45 29.86 9.33
C LYS A 690 -0.36 28.71 8.71
N PRO A 691 -1.41 28.21 9.36
CA PRO A 691 -2.42 27.44 8.63
C PRO A 691 -2.93 28.25 7.42
N PHE A 692 -3.25 27.60 6.30
CA PHE A 692 -3.72 28.28 5.09
C PHE A 692 -4.76 27.45 4.33
N TRP A 693 -5.47 28.11 3.42
CA TRP A 693 -6.32 27.50 2.40
C TRP A 693 -5.50 27.23 1.15
N VAL A 694 -5.80 26.14 0.44
CA VAL A 694 -5.28 25.86 -0.89
C VAL A 694 -6.47 25.72 -1.83
N VAL A 695 -6.60 26.67 -2.75
CA VAL A 695 -7.58 26.62 -3.84
C VAL A 695 -6.84 26.24 -5.11
N SER A 696 -7.16 25.08 -5.68
CA SER A 696 -6.49 24.56 -6.88
C SER A 696 -7.46 24.51 -8.05
N TRP A 697 -6.97 24.76 -9.28
CA TRP A 697 -7.70 24.59 -10.53
C TRP A 697 -6.93 23.70 -11.49
N ARG A 698 -7.59 22.67 -12.02
CA ARG A 698 -7.02 21.71 -12.96
C ARG A 698 -7.99 21.40 -14.11
N LYS A 699 -7.45 20.99 -15.26
CA LYS A 699 -8.23 20.51 -16.41
C LYS A 699 -8.26 18.98 -16.45
N PHE A 700 -9.39 18.42 -16.87
CA PHE A 700 -9.58 16.99 -17.11
C PHE A 700 -10.04 16.68 -18.54
N ASP A 701 -10.35 17.71 -19.33
CA ASP A 701 -10.78 17.65 -20.72
C ASP A 701 -9.76 18.36 -21.64
N GLY A 702 -9.89 18.17 -22.95
CA GLY A 702 -8.95 18.71 -23.95
C GLY A 702 -7.71 17.83 -24.16
N PRO A 703 -6.67 18.28 -24.88
CA PRO A 703 -5.45 17.51 -25.09
C PRO A 703 -4.76 17.17 -23.76
N VAL A 704 -4.43 15.90 -23.52
CA VAL A 704 -3.88 15.42 -22.24
C VAL A 704 -2.59 16.13 -21.83
N GLU A 705 -1.81 16.54 -22.82
CA GLU A 705 -0.54 17.25 -22.69
C GLU A 705 -0.73 18.61 -21.99
N GLU A 706 -1.81 19.31 -22.32
CA GLU A 706 -2.17 20.59 -21.73
C GLU A 706 -2.76 20.44 -20.33
N ARG A 707 -3.34 19.27 -20.00
CA ARG A 707 -3.93 19.00 -18.68
C ARG A 707 -2.89 18.89 -17.54
N ALA A 708 -1.59 18.97 -17.83
CA ALA A 708 -0.56 19.18 -16.80
C ALA A 708 -0.56 20.59 -16.22
N GLU A 709 -1.22 21.54 -16.89
CA GLU A 709 -1.35 22.90 -16.40
C GLU A 709 -2.24 22.94 -15.14
N GLU A 710 -1.74 23.60 -14.10
CA GLU A 710 -2.42 23.70 -12.82
C GLU A 710 -2.15 25.06 -12.17
N TRP A 711 -3.20 25.67 -11.64
CA TRP A 711 -3.11 26.85 -10.79
C TRP A 711 -3.43 26.49 -9.35
N GLN A 712 -2.69 27.04 -8.39
CA GLN A 712 -3.06 26.98 -6.97
C GLN A 712 -2.86 28.35 -6.32
N ALA A 713 -3.89 28.84 -5.64
CA ALA A 713 -3.81 30.01 -4.79
C ALA A 713 -3.82 29.54 -3.33
N TRP A 714 -2.72 29.79 -2.63
CA TRP A 714 -2.56 29.51 -1.22
C TRP A 714 -2.89 30.78 -0.46
N LEU A 715 -3.90 30.75 0.40
CA LEU A 715 -4.41 31.92 1.10
C LEU A 715 -4.27 31.77 2.61
N TYR A 716 -3.80 32.81 3.28
CA TYR A 716 -3.80 32.86 4.73
C TYR A 716 -5.22 32.78 5.32
N PRO A 717 -5.35 32.57 6.64
CA PRO A 717 -6.64 32.40 7.32
C PRO A 717 -7.62 33.59 7.13
N ASP A 718 -7.10 34.77 6.79
CA ASP A 718 -7.84 36.00 6.50
C ASP A 718 -8.21 36.18 5.02
N GLY A 719 -7.75 35.30 4.14
CA GLY A 719 -7.95 35.39 2.69
C GLY A 719 -6.87 36.14 1.92
N SER A 720 -5.86 36.69 2.61
CA SER A 720 -4.72 37.32 1.94
C SER A 720 -3.84 36.27 1.24
N LEU A 721 -3.20 36.66 0.15
CA LEU A 721 -2.37 35.75 -0.66
C LEU A 721 -1.10 35.36 0.11
N HIS A 722 -0.91 34.06 0.35
CA HIS A 722 0.37 33.48 0.79
C HIS A 722 1.29 33.23 -0.41
N GLU A 723 0.81 32.45 -1.37
CA GLU A 723 1.56 32.04 -2.56
C GLU A 723 0.60 31.79 -3.73
N LEU A 724 0.99 32.18 -4.94
CA LEU A 724 0.32 31.77 -6.17
C LEU A 724 1.23 30.82 -6.93
N VAL A 725 0.80 29.57 -7.07
CA VAL A 725 1.53 28.51 -7.78
C VAL A 725 0.95 28.32 -9.17
N HIS A 726 1.81 28.34 -10.19
CA HIS A 726 1.45 28.04 -11.57
C HIS A 726 2.33 26.94 -12.13
N LYS A 727 1.77 25.76 -12.34
CA LYS A 727 2.48 24.65 -12.96
C LYS A 727 2.19 24.66 -14.45
N LEU A 728 3.24 24.81 -15.26
CA LEU A 728 3.15 24.82 -16.72
C LEU A 728 3.56 23.48 -17.35
N PRO A 729 2.90 23.03 -18.43
CA PRO A 729 3.37 21.91 -19.25
C PRO A 729 4.77 22.18 -19.79
N GLU A 730 5.59 21.14 -19.93
CA GLU A 730 6.99 21.24 -20.35
C GLU A 730 7.16 21.96 -21.70
N ALA A 731 6.28 21.67 -22.65
CA ALA A 731 6.34 22.22 -24.01
C ALA A 731 5.85 23.67 -24.12
N ARG A 732 5.26 24.26 -23.05
CA ARG A 732 4.78 25.65 -23.10
C ARG A 732 5.94 26.60 -23.38
N ALA A 733 5.79 27.42 -24.40
CA ALA A 733 6.77 28.45 -24.74
C ALA A 733 6.88 29.49 -23.63
N GLY A 734 8.07 30.05 -23.48
CA GLY A 734 8.38 31.11 -22.53
C GLY A 734 9.78 31.65 -22.80
N GLU A 735 10.15 32.72 -22.12
CA GLU A 735 11.45 33.35 -22.31
C GLU A 735 12.61 32.41 -21.93
N LYS A 736 13.76 32.61 -22.58
CA LYS A 736 15.03 31.97 -22.20
C LYS A 736 15.89 33.00 -21.52
N LEU A 737 15.73 33.12 -20.21
CA LEU A 737 16.46 34.08 -19.39
C LEU A 737 17.91 33.64 -19.21
N SER A 738 18.83 34.60 -19.20
CA SER A 738 20.18 34.41 -18.66
C SER A 738 20.15 34.30 -17.13
N ARG A 739 21.24 33.75 -16.55
CA ARG A 739 21.42 33.63 -15.10
C ARG A 739 21.24 34.97 -14.39
N GLU A 740 21.84 36.03 -14.93
CA GLU A 740 21.78 37.37 -14.37
C GLU A 740 20.37 37.93 -14.41
N GLN A 741 19.64 37.73 -15.51
CA GLN A 741 18.24 38.14 -15.63
C GLN A 741 17.33 37.39 -14.65
N ALA A 742 17.54 36.08 -14.48
CA ALA A 742 16.80 35.28 -13.51
C ALA A 742 17.05 35.73 -12.06
N ILE A 743 18.31 36.03 -11.71
CA ILE A 743 18.68 36.58 -10.39
C ILE A 743 18.01 37.91 -10.16
N VAL A 744 18.11 38.86 -11.10
CA VAL A 744 17.47 40.17 -10.98
C VAL A 744 15.97 40.02 -10.78
N LYS A 745 15.31 39.15 -11.57
CA LYS A 745 13.87 38.92 -11.46
C LYS A 745 13.45 38.34 -10.12
N ALA A 746 14.23 37.38 -9.58
CA ALA A 746 13.99 36.82 -8.26
C ALA A 746 14.20 37.84 -7.13
N GLN A 747 15.26 38.65 -7.21
CA GLN A 747 15.55 39.69 -6.23
C GLN A 747 14.50 40.81 -6.24
N ASP A 748 14.04 41.22 -7.43
CA ASP A 748 12.95 42.19 -7.58
C ASP A 748 11.65 41.67 -6.98
N TRP A 749 11.36 40.38 -7.14
CA TRP A 749 10.22 39.73 -6.48
C TRP A 749 10.33 39.77 -4.96
N ILE A 750 11.51 39.47 -4.40
CA ILE A 750 11.76 39.54 -2.95
C ILE A 750 11.56 40.98 -2.42
N ARG A 751 11.99 41.99 -3.18
CA ARG A 751 11.77 43.41 -2.84
C ARG A 751 10.29 43.78 -2.89
N GLN A 752 9.56 43.35 -3.93
CA GLN A 752 8.12 43.62 -4.08
C GLN A 752 7.31 43.04 -2.93
N LEU A 753 7.67 41.85 -2.44
CA LEU A 753 7.04 41.23 -1.29
C LEU A 753 7.49 41.80 0.07
N ASN A 754 8.47 42.72 0.06
CA ASN A 754 9.08 43.31 1.24
C ASN A 754 9.54 42.25 2.26
N TRP A 755 10.14 41.16 1.77
CA TRP A 755 10.55 40.03 2.62
C TRP A 755 11.90 40.26 3.29
N ALA A 756 12.87 40.74 2.52
CA ALA A 756 14.21 41.09 2.96
C ALA A 756 14.88 42.00 1.91
N ASP A 757 15.96 42.67 2.28
CA ASP A 757 16.85 43.30 1.30
C ASP A 757 17.72 42.21 0.65
N PRO A 758 17.62 41.99 -0.68
CA PRO A 758 18.41 40.97 -1.36
C PRO A 758 19.93 41.12 -1.19
N MET A 759 20.44 42.34 -0.92
CA MET A 759 21.87 42.55 -0.68
C MET A 759 22.36 41.94 0.65
N LEU A 760 21.44 41.64 1.56
CA LEU A 760 21.73 41.06 2.87
C LEU A 760 21.53 39.54 2.90
N LEU A 761 21.02 38.96 1.81
CA LEU A 761 20.80 37.53 1.66
C LEU A 761 22.04 36.84 1.11
N GLU A 762 22.27 35.61 1.55
CA GLU A 762 23.32 34.76 0.98
C GLU A 762 22.72 33.85 -0.10
N GLU A 763 23.29 33.86 -1.31
CA GLU A 763 22.90 32.93 -2.37
C GLU A 763 23.35 31.50 -2.02
N LYS A 764 22.39 30.58 -1.85
CA LYS A 764 22.66 29.15 -1.64
C LYS A 764 22.73 28.39 -2.95
N SER A 765 21.73 28.54 -3.82
CA SER A 765 21.71 27.86 -5.12
C SER A 765 21.00 28.67 -6.20
N VAL A 766 21.48 28.50 -7.44
CA VAL A 766 20.86 29.00 -8.66
C VAL A 766 20.89 27.85 -9.66
N GLU A 767 19.72 27.28 -9.92
CA GLU A 767 19.57 26.07 -10.72
C GLU A 767 18.76 26.36 -11.98
N GLU A 768 19.40 26.19 -13.14
CA GLU A 768 18.74 26.24 -14.43
C GLU A 768 18.11 24.88 -14.77
N ILE A 769 16.89 24.90 -15.32
CA ILE A 769 16.20 23.74 -15.88
C ILE A 769 15.79 24.10 -17.31
N GLN A 770 16.56 23.60 -18.27
CA GLN A 770 16.29 23.84 -19.69
C GLN A 770 15.07 23.04 -20.16
N ARG A 771 14.07 23.73 -20.70
CA ARG A 771 12.90 23.17 -21.38
C ARG A 771 13.05 23.33 -22.89
N PRO A 772 12.31 22.58 -23.72
CA PRO A 772 12.40 22.71 -25.17
C PRO A 772 12.24 24.16 -25.67
N ALA A 773 11.27 24.89 -25.09
CA ALA A 773 10.87 26.22 -25.54
C ALA A 773 10.98 27.34 -24.47
N ARG A 774 11.67 27.10 -23.34
CA ARG A 774 11.92 28.09 -22.26
C ARG A 774 13.04 27.65 -21.31
N SER A 775 13.50 28.53 -20.42
CA SER A 775 14.37 28.18 -19.29
C SER A 775 13.63 28.36 -17.97
N ASP A 776 13.47 27.29 -17.18
CA ASP A 776 12.94 27.41 -15.81
C ASP A 776 14.12 27.59 -14.84
N TRP A 777 13.91 28.29 -13.73
CA TRP A 777 14.95 28.56 -12.74
C TRP A 777 14.46 28.28 -11.31
N VAL A 778 15.32 27.77 -10.45
CA VAL A 778 15.09 27.66 -9.01
C VAL A 778 16.22 28.39 -8.28
N LEU A 779 15.88 29.44 -7.55
CA LEU A 779 16.83 30.26 -6.81
C LEU A 779 16.54 30.14 -5.32
N THR A 780 17.57 29.80 -4.54
CA THR A 780 17.48 29.66 -3.08
C THR A 780 18.42 30.65 -2.41
N TYR A 781 17.88 31.50 -1.54
CA TYR A 781 18.60 32.48 -0.74
C TYR A 781 18.45 32.17 0.75
N LEU A 782 19.49 32.45 1.54
CA LEU A 782 19.51 32.26 2.98
C LEU A 782 19.48 33.60 3.71
N ASP A 783 18.60 33.70 4.71
CA ASP A 783 18.45 34.85 5.59
C ASP A 783 18.95 34.51 7.00
N LYS A 784 20.26 34.65 7.20
CA LYS A 784 20.92 34.41 8.49
C LYS A 784 20.44 35.34 9.61
N ARG A 785 19.88 36.51 9.28
CA ARG A 785 19.41 37.47 10.28
C ARG A 785 18.07 37.04 10.89
N ALA A 786 17.23 36.38 10.10
CA ALA A 786 15.95 35.85 10.58
C ALA A 786 16.14 34.60 11.46
N TYR A 787 16.93 33.63 10.97
CA TYR A 787 17.22 32.39 11.68
C TYR A 787 18.54 31.78 11.20
N ASP A 788 19.45 31.52 12.14
CA ASP A 788 20.68 30.74 11.94
C ASP A 788 20.99 29.98 13.23
N HIS A 789 20.81 28.66 13.23
CA HIS A 789 21.06 27.82 14.39
C HIS A 789 21.41 26.38 14.00
N ASN A 790 22.52 25.86 14.52
CA ASN A 790 23.01 24.50 14.26
C ASN A 790 23.11 24.15 12.75
N ASN A 791 23.49 25.14 11.93
CA ASN A 791 23.55 25.10 10.46
C ASN A 791 22.20 25.10 9.73
N ALA A 792 21.06 25.12 10.44
CA ALA A 792 19.79 25.43 9.80
C ALA A 792 19.61 26.94 9.67
N ARG A 793 19.13 27.37 8.51
CA ARG A 793 18.99 28.78 8.17
C ARG A 793 17.62 29.06 7.60
N ALA A 794 17.09 30.25 7.85
CA ALA A 794 15.91 30.72 7.13
C ALA A 794 16.22 30.81 5.63
N ALA A 795 15.29 30.35 4.79
CA ALA A 795 15.48 30.24 3.35
C ALA A 795 14.31 30.84 2.57
N ILE A 796 14.62 31.48 1.44
CA ILE A 796 13.69 32.00 0.45
C ILE A 796 13.92 31.25 -0.85
N ILE A 797 12.89 30.59 -1.37
CA ILE A 797 12.95 29.84 -2.63
C ILE A 797 12.04 30.53 -3.63
N ILE A 798 12.59 30.92 -4.79
CA ILE A 798 11.86 31.50 -5.92
C ILE A 798 11.98 30.56 -7.11
N LYS A 799 10.86 30.21 -7.73
CA LYS A 799 10.80 29.39 -8.94
C LYS A 799 10.28 30.22 -10.11
N LEU A 800 11.01 30.19 -11.22
CA LEU A 800 10.67 30.86 -12.47
C LEU A 800 10.36 29.82 -13.55
N ALA A 801 9.38 30.10 -14.40
CA ALA A 801 9.15 29.36 -15.64
C ALA A 801 9.26 30.33 -16.82
N GLY A 802 10.38 30.28 -17.54
CA GLY A 802 10.77 31.38 -18.41
C GLY A 802 10.96 32.65 -17.59
N ASP A 803 10.15 33.68 -17.88
CA ASP A 803 10.16 34.92 -17.15
C ASP A 803 9.02 35.03 -16.12
N GLU A 804 8.12 34.06 -16.02
CA GLU A 804 7.05 34.09 -15.02
C GLU A 804 7.55 33.59 -13.65
N VAL A 805 7.24 34.30 -12.55
CA VAL A 805 7.42 33.76 -11.19
C VAL A 805 6.26 32.82 -10.88
N VAL A 806 6.54 31.51 -10.87
CA VAL A 806 5.51 30.47 -10.79
C VAL A 806 5.31 29.89 -9.38
N SER A 807 6.23 30.12 -8.45
CA SER A 807 6.12 29.71 -7.05
C SER A 807 7.18 30.43 -6.22
N TYR A 808 6.85 30.75 -4.97
CA TYR A 808 7.72 31.47 -4.06
C TYR A 808 7.36 31.16 -2.60
N VAL A 809 8.35 30.76 -1.81
CA VAL A 809 8.10 30.32 -0.42
C VAL A 809 9.25 30.71 0.50
N ARG A 810 8.91 30.97 1.78
CA ARG A 810 9.87 31.11 2.88
C ARG A 810 9.80 29.88 3.77
N THR A 811 10.95 29.29 4.11
CA THR A 811 11.01 28.08 4.93
C THR A 811 12.28 28.04 5.78
N ILE A 812 12.54 26.94 6.48
CA ILE A 812 13.81 26.65 7.14
C ILE A 812 14.54 25.58 6.33
N ASP A 813 15.75 25.90 5.90
CA ASP A 813 16.68 24.94 5.31
C ASP A 813 17.28 24.08 6.42
N ILE A 814 16.88 22.81 6.48
CA ILE A 814 17.25 21.87 7.55
C ILE A 814 18.49 21.07 7.13
N PRO A 815 19.53 20.99 7.98
CA PRO A 815 20.71 20.19 7.71
C PRO A 815 20.41 18.71 7.48
N GLU A 816 21.12 18.10 6.55
CA GLU A 816 21.00 16.67 6.23
C GLU A 816 21.26 15.81 7.47
N ALA A 817 22.23 16.19 8.31
CA ALA A 817 22.56 15.46 9.52
C ALA A 817 21.40 15.36 10.53
N TRP A 818 20.56 16.39 10.63
CA TRP A 818 19.37 16.33 11.49
C TRP A 818 18.34 15.35 10.90
N THR A 819 18.08 15.45 9.59
CA THR A 819 17.17 14.53 8.87
C THR A 819 17.65 13.07 8.93
N ARG A 820 18.97 12.84 8.86
CA ARG A 820 19.60 11.53 9.07
C ARG A 820 19.37 11.02 10.49
N ALA A 821 19.60 11.86 11.51
CA ALA A 821 19.40 11.49 12.91
C ALA A 821 17.92 11.16 13.23
N GLU A 822 16.98 11.87 12.59
CA GLU A 822 15.55 11.53 12.64
C GLU A 822 15.25 10.18 12.00
N SER A 823 15.83 9.91 10.83
CA SER A 823 15.66 8.64 10.11
C SER A 823 16.29 7.46 10.84
N GLU A 824 17.47 7.65 11.45
CA GLU A 824 18.15 6.66 12.30
C GLU A 824 17.29 6.30 13.51
N GLU A 825 16.73 7.28 14.20
CA GLU A 825 15.80 6.98 15.29
C GLU A 825 14.57 6.22 14.81
N TYR A 826 13.92 6.72 13.76
CA TYR A 826 12.73 6.07 13.20
C TYR A 826 13.03 4.60 12.88
N SER A 827 14.24 4.32 12.41
CA SER A 827 14.77 2.97 12.15
C SER A 827 14.96 2.16 13.43
N ARG A 828 15.55 2.73 14.49
CA ARG A 828 15.69 2.08 15.82
C ARG A 828 14.35 1.68 16.43
N GLN A 829 13.28 2.43 16.14
CA GLN A 829 11.93 2.16 16.63
C GLN A 829 11.21 1.05 15.85
N GLN A 830 11.62 0.76 14.60
CA GLN A 830 10.92 -0.20 13.74
C GLN A 830 10.79 -1.60 14.33
N PRO A 831 11.83 -2.22 14.94
CA PRO A 831 11.69 -3.56 15.51
C PRO A 831 10.55 -3.66 16.52
N TYR A 832 10.43 -2.66 17.40
CA TYR A 832 9.35 -2.60 18.38
C TYR A 832 7.98 -2.40 17.75
N ARG A 833 7.88 -1.56 16.69
CA ARG A 833 6.62 -1.39 15.92
C ARG A 833 6.14 -2.69 15.32
N ILE A 834 7.06 -3.44 14.72
CA ILE A 834 6.77 -4.74 14.12
C ILE A 834 6.31 -5.72 15.20
N ILE A 835 7.04 -5.86 16.31
CA ILE A 835 6.68 -6.78 17.40
C ILE A 835 5.28 -6.43 17.94
N ALA A 836 5.00 -5.14 18.12
CA ALA A 836 3.68 -4.68 18.54
C ALA A 836 2.59 -5.05 17.50
N GLN A 837 2.82 -4.81 16.21
CA GLN A 837 1.88 -5.18 15.15
C GLN A 837 1.62 -6.70 15.12
N VAL A 838 2.66 -7.53 15.25
CA VAL A 838 2.52 -8.99 15.32
C VAL A 838 1.71 -9.41 16.54
N ALA A 839 1.98 -8.84 17.72
CA ALA A 839 1.22 -9.12 18.92
C ALA A 839 -0.25 -8.70 18.78
N LEU A 840 -0.52 -7.55 18.17
CA LEU A 840 -1.89 -7.09 17.87
C LEU A 840 -2.62 -8.03 16.91
N LEU A 841 -1.96 -8.46 15.82
CA LEU A 841 -2.52 -9.42 14.87
C LEU A 841 -2.80 -10.77 15.53
N ALA A 842 -1.92 -11.24 16.41
CA ALA A 842 -2.14 -12.46 17.18
C ALA A 842 -3.34 -12.34 18.14
N LEU A 843 -3.52 -11.18 18.80
CA LEU A 843 -4.70 -10.89 19.62
C LEU A 843 -5.99 -10.88 18.78
N VAL A 844 -5.97 -10.23 17.62
CA VAL A 844 -7.10 -10.23 16.68
C VAL A 844 -7.43 -11.64 16.20
N GLY A 845 -6.41 -12.44 15.87
CA GLY A 845 -6.57 -13.86 15.53
C GLY A 845 -7.21 -14.67 16.65
N CYS A 846 -6.74 -14.51 17.90
CA CYS A 846 -7.34 -15.15 19.07
C CYS A 846 -8.82 -14.76 19.25
N ALA A 847 -9.16 -13.49 19.06
CA ALA A 847 -10.53 -13.01 19.12
C ALA A 847 -11.41 -13.61 18.01
N ALA A 848 -10.92 -13.63 16.77
CA ALA A 848 -11.64 -14.11 15.60
C ALA A 848 -12.01 -15.61 15.70
N LEU A 849 -11.11 -16.45 16.24
CA LEU A 849 -11.36 -17.89 16.46
C LEU A 849 -12.59 -18.18 17.35
N CYS A 850 -12.93 -17.26 18.25
CA CYS A 850 -14.02 -17.42 19.21
C CYS A 850 -15.25 -16.56 18.90
N PHE A 851 -15.16 -15.63 17.95
CA PHE A 851 -16.26 -14.73 17.60
C PHE A 851 -17.50 -15.49 17.09
N PHE A 852 -17.30 -16.49 16.24
CA PHE A 852 -18.40 -17.28 15.69
C PHE A 852 -18.80 -18.49 16.56
N ARG A 853 -18.03 -18.84 17.60
CA ARG A 853 -18.22 -20.08 18.37
C ARG A 853 -19.55 -20.06 19.15
N LYS A 854 -20.54 -20.77 18.60
CA LYS A 854 -21.73 -21.40 19.20
C LYS A 854 -22.40 -20.59 20.33
N GLN A 855 -23.23 -19.59 19.98
CA GLN A 855 -24.24 -19.10 20.93
C GLN A 855 -25.48 -18.39 20.33
N THR A 856 -25.60 -18.20 19.02
CA THR A 856 -26.87 -17.72 18.44
C THR A 856 -27.65 -18.88 17.82
N THR A 857 -28.41 -19.59 18.67
CA THR A 857 -29.57 -20.40 18.24
C THR A 857 -30.65 -19.51 17.60
N ARG A 858 -30.56 -18.18 17.75
CA ARG A 858 -31.42 -17.19 17.11
C ARG A 858 -31.08 -16.96 15.62
N SER A 859 -32.11 -16.65 14.85
CA SER A 859 -31.99 -16.09 13.50
C SER A 859 -31.35 -14.70 13.57
N PHE A 860 -30.60 -14.33 12.54
CA PHE A 860 -30.05 -12.97 12.47
C PHE A 860 -31.21 -11.96 12.30
N SER A 861 -31.16 -10.86 13.05
CA SER A 861 -32.18 -9.82 13.00
C SER A 861 -31.63 -8.56 12.36
N PHE A 862 -32.13 -8.25 11.16
CA PHE A 862 -31.83 -6.97 10.51
C PHE A 862 -32.40 -5.79 11.31
N LYS A 863 -33.57 -5.96 11.95
CA LYS A 863 -34.17 -4.93 12.83
C LYS A 863 -33.28 -4.60 14.03
N ALA A 864 -32.55 -5.57 14.57
CA ALA A 864 -31.58 -5.33 15.63
C ALA A 864 -30.35 -4.55 15.11
N ALA A 865 -29.83 -4.93 13.94
CA ALA A 865 -28.63 -4.33 13.36
C ALA A 865 -28.84 -2.97 12.71
N TRP A 866 -30.05 -2.68 12.20
CA TRP A 866 -30.32 -1.51 11.36
C TRP A 866 -29.86 -0.18 11.98
N PRO A 867 -30.13 0.15 13.26
CA PRO A 867 -29.66 1.43 13.81
C PRO A 867 -28.12 1.56 13.83
N TRP A 868 -27.41 0.46 14.10
CA TRP A 868 -25.95 0.43 14.08
C TRP A 868 -25.40 0.65 12.67
N ILE A 869 -26.00 -0.03 11.69
CA ILE A 869 -25.64 0.11 10.27
C ILE A 869 -25.96 1.53 9.80
N ALA A 870 -27.18 2.02 10.02
CA ALA A 870 -27.62 3.33 9.59
C ALA A 870 -26.69 4.43 10.12
N VAL A 871 -26.38 4.41 11.41
CA VAL A 871 -25.49 5.41 12.03
C VAL A 871 -24.07 5.32 11.47
N GLY A 872 -23.47 4.12 11.46
CA GLY A 872 -22.09 3.94 11.02
C GLY A 872 -21.89 4.20 9.52
N VAL A 873 -22.85 3.78 8.69
CA VAL A 873 -22.80 3.92 7.22
C VAL A 873 -23.17 5.32 6.77
N VAL A 874 -24.29 5.89 7.22
CA VAL A 874 -24.72 7.22 6.78
C VAL A 874 -23.69 8.26 7.18
N ALA A 875 -23.15 8.17 8.40
CA ALA A 875 -22.07 9.04 8.83
C ALA A 875 -20.83 8.93 7.94
N GLN A 876 -20.39 7.71 7.61
CA GLN A 876 -19.25 7.50 6.74
C GLN A 876 -19.48 8.07 5.33
N VAL A 877 -20.64 7.79 4.72
CA VAL A 877 -21.00 8.28 3.38
C VAL A 877 -21.03 9.79 3.36
N VAL A 878 -21.80 10.40 4.27
CA VAL A 878 -22.01 11.84 4.26
C VAL A 878 -20.71 12.58 4.60
N VAL A 879 -19.91 12.12 5.57
CA VAL A 879 -18.58 12.73 5.84
C VAL A 879 -17.67 12.63 4.62
N THR A 880 -17.65 11.49 3.92
CA THR A 880 -16.84 11.31 2.71
C THR A 880 -17.29 12.27 1.60
N LEU A 881 -18.60 12.47 1.42
CA LEU A 881 -19.15 13.45 0.49
C LEU A 881 -18.92 14.91 0.92
N LEU A 882 -18.88 15.20 2.21
CA LEU A 882 -18.57 16.54 2.73
C LEU A 882 -17.08 16.88 2.58
N TRP A 883 -16.20 15.88 2.54
CA TRP A 883 -14.77 16.01 2.27
C TRP A 883 -14.41 15.89 0.77
N PHE A 884 -15.38 16.14 -0.13
CA PHE A 884 -15.20 15.91 -1.58
C PHE A 884 -14.02 16.66 -2.18
N ASP A 885 -13.72 17.90 -1.76
CA ASP A 885 -12.57 18.67 -2.29
C ASP A 885 -11.22 18.01 -2.04
N GLN A 886 -11.05 17.34 -0.89
CA GLN A 886 -9.82 16.58 -0.60
C GLN A 886 -9.66 15.43 -1.59
N ILE A 887 -10.78 14.81 -1.98
CA ILE A 887 -10.79 13.71 -2.95
C ILE A 887 -10.56 14.25 -4.36
N LEU A 888 -11.19 15.38 -4.73
CA LEU A 888 -10.92 16.10 -5.97
C LEU A 888 -9.44 16.47 -6.09
N GLY A 889 -8.82 16.91 -4.98
CA GLY A 889 -7.39 17.15 -4.81
C GLY A 889 -6.51 16.02 -5.35
N ALA A 890 -6.95 14.76 -5.18
CA ALA A 890 -6.18 13.58 -5.53
C ALA A 890 -6.45 13.03 -6.95
N LEU A 891 -7.34 13.64 -7.74
CA LEU A 891 -7.63 13.16 -9.09
C LEU A 891 -6.46 13.38 -10.06
N GLN A 892 -6.28 12.42 -10.98
CA GLN A 892 -5.24 12.45 -12.01
C GLN A 892 -5.77 13.15 -13.26
N THR A 893 -5.05 14.17 -13.75
CA THR A 893 -5.47 14.96 -14.92
C THR A 893 -5.31 14.19 -16.24
N THR A 894 -4.58 13.08 -16.23
CA THR A 894 -4.45 12.14 -17.36
C THR A 894 -5.68 11.25 -17.56
N MET A 895 -6.60 11.20 -16.58
CA MET A 895 -7.85 10.45 -16.68
C MET A 895 -9.05 11.41 -16.80
N GLY A 896 -10.07 11.02 -17.55
CA GLY A 896 -11.30 11.80 -17.66
C GLY A 896 -11.99 12.03 -16.31
N TRP A 897 -12.65 13.18 -16.16
CA TRP A 897 -13.31 13.57 -14.90
C TRP A 897 -14.39 12.56 -14.45
N TRP A 898 -15.38 12.30 -15.32
CA TRP A 898 -16.56 11.52 -14.94
C TRP A 898 -16.26 10.08 -14.57
N ILE A 899 -15.25 9.48 -15.21
CA ILE A 899 -14.88 8.10 -14.91
C ILE A 899 -14.22 7.99 -13.53
N GLN A 900 -13.39 8.97 -13.13
CA GLN A 900 -12.82 9.03 -11.79
C GLN A 900 -13.90 9.18 -10.72
N ILE A 901 -14.85 10.09 -10.95
CA ILE A 901 -15.99 10.29 -10.04
C ILE A 901 -16.80 9.00 -9.93
N ALA A 902 -17.10 8.33 -11.04
CA ALA A 902 -17.83 7.06 -11.03
C ALA A 902 -17.08 5.96 -10.25
N MET A 903 -15.76 5.83 -10.45
CA MET A 903 -14.93 4.85 -9.74
C MET A 903 -14.85 5.14 -8.25
N MET A 904 -14.73 6.40 -7.87
CA MET A 904 -14.74 6.82 -6.47
C MET A 904 -16.09 6.53 -5.81
N LEU A 905 -17.21 6.89 -6.45
CA LEU A 905 -18.55 6.59 -5.93
C LEU A 905 -18.79 5.07 -5.81
N PHE A 906 -18.32 4.30 -6.79
CA PHE A 906 -18.42 2.85 -6.76
C PHE A 906 -17.55 2.24 -5.64
N GLY A 907 -16.29 2.67 -5.49
CA GLY A 907 -15.41 2.27 -4.41
C GLY A 907 -15.96 2.63 -3.02
N MET A 908 -16.56 3.82 -2.89
CA MET A 908 -17.30 4.23 -1.69
C MET A 908 -18.48 3.28 -1.43
N GLY A 909 -19.25 2.92 -2.46
CA GLY A 909 -20.32 1.94 -2.37
C GLY A 909 -19.84 0.57 -1.87
N VAL A 910 -18.70 0.07 -2.38
CA VAL A 910 -18.07 -1.17 -1.90
C VAL A 910 -17.66 -1.07 -0.43
N ALA A 911 -16.99 0.01 -0.04
CA ALA A 911 -16.57 0.23 1.35
C ALA A 911 -17.77 0.30 2.31
N VAL A 912 -18.85 0.96 1.89
CA VAL A 912 -20.12 1.06 2.62
C VAL A 912 -20.76 -0.31 2.81
N VAL A 913 -20.82 -1.12 1.75
CA VAL A 913 -21.36 -2.49 1.84
C VAL A 913 -20.50 -3.33 2.80
N ALA A 914 -19.17 -3.26 2.69
CA ALA A 914 -18.26 -3.97 3.58
C ALA A 914 -18.45 -3.57 5.05
N GLN A 915 -18.46 -2.26 5.32
CA GLN A 915 -18.68 -1.72 6.66
C GLN A 915 -20.06 -2.13 7.21
N GLY A 916 -21.11 -2.06 6.38
CA GLY A 916 -22.45 -2.49 6.73
C GLY A 916 -22.54 -3.97 7.09
N VAL A 917 -21.85 -4.85 6.35
CA VAL A 917 -21.77 -6.29 6.64
C VAL A 917 -21.06 -6.53 7.98
N VAL A 918 -19.95 -5.85 8.23
CA VAL A 918 -19.22 -5.97 9.50
C VAL A 918 -20.10 -5.49 10.67
N LEU A 919 -20.74 -4.32 10.55
CA LEU A 919 -21.67 -3.79 11.55
C LEU A 919 -22.88 -4.71 11.74
N PHE A 920 -23.38 -5.33 10.67
CA PHE A 920 -24.47 -6.29 10.75
C PHE A 920 -24.12 -7.46 11.66
N PHE A 921 -22.99 -8.13 11.42
CA PHE A 921 -22.54 -9.26 12.24
C PHE A 921 -22.14 -8.85 13.64
N ALA A 922 -21.52 -7.68 13.79
CA ALA A 922 -21.19 -7.10 15.08
C ALA A 922 -22.41 -6.90 15.97
N ALA A 923 -23.47 -6.30 15.41
CA ALA A 923 -24.71 -6.05 16.12
C ALA A 923 -25.34 -7.37 16.59
N GLN A 924 -25.27 -8.45 15.80
CA GLN A 924 -25.76 -9.76 16.25
C GLN A 924 -25.01 -10.25 17.50
N ALA A 925 -23.69 -10.03 17.56
CA ALA A 925 -22.89 -10.41 18.72
C ALA A 925 -23.20 -9.56 19.96
N ILE A 926 -23.40 -8.25 19.79
CA ILE A 926 -23.79 -7.32 20.86
C ILE A 926 -25.18 -7.68 21.42
N HIS A 927 -26.17 -7.91 20.55
CA HIS A 927 -27.53 -8.30 20.96
C HIS A 927 -27.61 -9.74 21.50
N GLY A 928 -26.57 -10.56 21.29
CA GLY A 928 -26.43 -11.85 21.95
C GLY A 928 -26.09 -11.75 23.45
N GLN A 929 -25.61 -10.59 23.92
CA GLN A 929 -25.42 -10.31 25.34
C GLN A 929 -26.70 -9.67 25.88
N ARG A 930 -27.43 -10.36 26.77
CA ARG A 930 -28.69 -9.83 27.35
C ARG A 930 -28.41 -8.87 28.51
N PRO A 931 -29.30 -7.88 28.74
CA PRO A 931 -29.29 -7.11 29.98
C PRO A 931 -29.50 -8.03 31.19
N ARG A 932 -28.94 -7.65 32.34
CA ARG A 932 -29.22 -8.34 33.59
C ARG A 932 -30.65 -8.04 34.08
N PRO A 933 -31.35 -9.00 34.71
CA PRO A 933 -32.72 -8.79 35.19
C PRO A 933 -32.87 -7.57 36.13
N ASP A 934 -31.87 -7.33 36.99
CA ASP A 934 -31.92 -6.28 38.02
C ASP A 934 -31.32 -4.92 37.57
N THR A 935 -30.97 -4.80 36.29
CA THR A 935 -30.34 -3.60 35.73
C THR A 935 -31.34 -2.77 34.93
N ASN A 936 -31.19 -1.45 34.99
CA ASN A 936 -31.97 -0.53 34.21
C ASN A 936 -31.05 0.43 33.44
N LEU A 937 -31.58 1.00 32.36
CA LEU A 937 -30.85 1.90 31.46
C LEU A 937 -30.16 3.05 32.21
N ALA A 938 -30.83 3.62 33.23
CA ALA A 938 -30.29 4.75 34.00
C ALA A 938 -29.02 4.37 34.79
N ARG A 939 -29.01 3.21 35.45
CA ARG A 939 -27.84 2.73 36.21
C ARG A 939 -26.66 2.43 35.30
N ASP A 940 -26.92 1.78 34.16
CA ASP A 940 -25.86 1.50 33.17
C ASP A 940 -25.31 2.79 32.57
N PHE A 941 -26.19 3.78 32.33
CA PHE A 941 -25.78 5.09 31.83
C PHE A 941 -24.90 5.83 32.83
N MET A 942 -25.28 5.84 34.11
CA MET A 942 -24.48 6.47 35.17
C MET A 942 -23.10 5.80 35.33
N LEU A 943 -23.06 4.46 35.40
CA LEU A 943 -21.80 3.74 35.58
C LEU A 943 -20.91 3.86 34.33
N GLY A 944 -21.49 3.72 33.13
CA GLY A 944 -20.74 3.84 31.88
C GLY A 944 -20.19 5.24 31.66
N ALA A 945 -20.98 6.28 31.94
CA ALA A 945 -20.50 7.66 31.91
C ALA A 945 -19.39 7.89 32.95
N THR A 946 -19.56 7.39 34.18
CA THR A 946 -18.52 7.48 35.22
C THR A 946 -17.20 6.88 34.76
N LEU A 947 -17.23 5.69 34.14
CA LEU A 947 -16.02 5.05 33.60
C LEU A 947 -15.41 5.82 32.43
N ALA A 948 -16.24 6.41 31.55
CA ALA A 948 -15.76 7.22 30.44
C ALA A 948 -15.08 8.51 30.91
N PHE A 949 -15.68 9.20 31.89
CA PHE A 949 -15.06 10.35 32.56
C PHE A 949 -13.77 9.94 33.25
N ALA A 950 -13.75 8.84 34.00
CA ALA A 950 -12.54 8.34 34.66
C ALA A 950 -11.40 8.04 33.66
N LEU A 951 -11.70 7.37 32.54
CA LEU A 951 -10.73 7.09 31.48
C LEU A 951 -10.21 8.37 30.80
N THR A 952 -11.10 9.34 30.58
CA THR A 952 -10.73 10.62 29.96
C THR A 952 -9.92 11.48 30.94
N GLY A 953 -10.31 11.51 32.22
CA GLY A 953 -9.58 12.15 33.30
C GLY A 953 -8.19 11.56 33.47
N PHE A 954 -8.06 10.22 33.39
CA PHE A 954 -6.77 9.54 33.37
C PHE A 954 -5.91 9.98 32.18
N ARG A 955 -6.50 10.06 30.97
CA ARG A 955 -5.79 10.58 29.79
C ARG A 955 -5.34 12.03 29.98
N CYS A 956 -6.20 12.91 30.50
CA CYS A 956 -5.85 14.29 30.81
C CYS A 956 -4.75 14.39 31.87
N LEU A 957 -4.78 13.56 32.91
CA LEU A 957 -3.71 13.47 33.91
C LEU A 957 -2.37 13.09 33.27
N LEU A 958 -2.37 12.13 32.34
CA LEU A 958 -1.17 11.76 31.58
C LEU A 958 -0.67 12.92 30.72
N GLU A 959 -1.55 13.63 30.01
CA GLU A 959 -1.17 14.81 29.20
C GLU A 959 -0.60 15.95 30.07
N LEU A 960 -1.08 16.11 31.30
CA LEU A 960 -0.57 17.10 32.26
C LEU A 960 0.78 16.71 32.87
N THR A 961 0.99 15.43 33.16
CA THR A 961 2.20 14.91 33.84
C THR A 961 3.32 14.52 32.89
N LEU A 962 2.99 14.13 31.65
CA LEU A 962 3.90 13.65 30.61
C LEU A 962 3.65 14.40 29.30
N PRO A 963 4.02 15.69 29.22
CA PRO A 963 3.73 16.51 28.04
C PRO A 963 4.62 16.15 26.86
N SER A 964 4.06 16.28 25.65
CA SER A 964 4.75 16.07 24.38
C SER A 964 6.01 16.92 24.21
N THR A 965 7.05 16.31 23.62
CA THR A 965 8.24 16.97 23.09
C THR A 965 8.08 17.32 21.60
N TRP A 966 7.06 16.79 20.91
CA TRP A 966 6.66 17.27 19.58
C TRP A 966 6.04 18.67 19.61
N ALA A 967 6.26 19.44 18.54
CA ALA A 967 5.66 20.75 18.35
C ALA A 967 4.12 20.64 18.26
N PRO A 968 3.36 21.39 19.08
CA PRO A 968 1.91 21.46 18.94
C PRO A 968 1.53 22.09 17.58
N GLY A 969 0.98 21.29 16.66
CA GLY A 969 0.50 21.78 15.36
C GLY A 969 -0.84 22.53 15.44
N SER A 970 -1.17 23.30 14.41
CA SER A 970 -2.49 23.92 14.27
C SER A 970 -3.58 22.87 14.03
N TYR A 971 -4.80 23.14 14.50
CA TYR A 971 -5.94 22.23 14.36
C TYR A 971 -7.13 22.91 13.69
N SER A 972 -7.35 22.64 12.40
CA SER A 972 -8.47 23.19 11.62
C SER A 972 -9.78 22.39 11.73
N ALA A 973 -9.75 21.21 12.35
CA ALA A 973 -10.83 20.21 12.36
C ALA A 973 -11.47 20.01 10.96
N ASP A 974 -12.79 20.20 10.84
CA ASP A 974 -13.56 19.98 9.61
C ASP A 974 -13.94 21.30 8.89
N TRP A 975 -13.21 22.40 9.15
CA TRP A 975 -13.51 23.72 8.59
C TRP A 975 -13.49 23.77 7.07
N ALA A 976 -12.70 22.91 6.42
CA ALA A 976 -12.63 22.81 4.97
C ALA A 976 -13.89 22.24 4.31
N THR A 977 -14.82 21.66 5.09
CA THR A 977 -16.04 21.07 4.53
C THR A 977 -17.13 22.11 4.25
N PRO A 978 -18.07 21.87 3.32
CA PRO A 978 -19.16 22.80 3.04
C PRO A 978 -20.10 23.06 4.23
N ILE A 979 -20.20 22.11 5.17
CA ILE A 979 -21.07 22.22 6.35
C ILE A 979 -20.30 21.74 7.61
N PRO A 980 -19.36 22.54 8.16
CA PRO A 980 -18.44 22.09 9.20
C PRO A 980 -19.11 21.56 10.48
N TRP A 981 -20.19 22.19 10.93
CA TRP A 981 -20.93 21.76 12.12
C TRP A 981 -21.54 20.37 11.95
N LEU A 982 -22.06 20.06 10.75
CA LEU A 982 -22.65 18.77 10.44
C LEU A 982 -21.57 17.70 10.31
N THR A 983 -20.46 18.02 9.62
CA THR A 983 -19.31 17.12 9.52
C THR A 983 -18.80 16.72 10.89
N THR A 984 -18.69 17.68 11.81
CA THR A 984 -18.25 17.44 13.19
C THR A 984 -19.15 16.41 13.90
N ILE A 985 -20.47 16.59 13.85
CA ILE A 985 -21.45 15.64 14.42
C ILE A 985 -21.29 14.24 13.81
N LEU A 986 -21.23 14.17 12.48
CA LEU A 986 -21.15 12.90 11.76
C LEU A 986 -19.79 12.21 11.96
N ASN A 987 -18.70 12.94 12.17
CA ASN A 987 -17.43 12.36 12.59
C ASN A 987 -17.54 11.69 13.97
N GLY A 988 -18.34 12.25 14.87
CA GLY A 988 -18.75 11.56 16.11
C GLY A 988 -19.45 10.23 15.82
N PHE A 989 -20.42 10.23 14.90
CA PHE A 989 -21.17 9.01 14.53
C PHE A 989 -20.28 7.96 13.85
N LYS A 990 -19.35 8.39 13.00
CA LYS A 990 -18.32 7.54 12.36
C LYS A 990 -17.46 6.83 13.41
N GLY A 991 -17.27 7.44 14.58
CA GLY A 991 -16.62 6.84 15.76
C GLY A 991 -17.29 5.55 16.27
N VAL A 992 -18.56 5.31 15.95
CA VAL A 992 -19.28 4.08 16.34
C VAL A 992 -18.64 2.83 15.70
N PHE A 993 -18.16 2.92 14.46
CA PHE A 993 -17.58 1.76 13.77
C PHE A 993 -16.34 1.17 14.49
N PRO A 994 -15.23 1.91 14.71
CA PRO A 994 -14.07 1.37 15.42
C PRO A 994 -14.41 0.92 16.86
N PHE A 995 -15.42 1.51 17.49
CA PHE A 995 -15.84 1.13 18.83
C PHE A 995 -16.56 -0.22 18.84
N VAL A 996 -17.46 -0.43 17.88
CA VAL A 996 -18.10 -1.73 17.66
C VAL A 996 -17.06 -2.82 17.38
N ILE A 997 -16.03 -2.53 16.58
CA ILE A 997 -14.89 -3.47 16.37
C ILE A 997 -14.17 -3.78 17.68
N SER A 998 -13.88 -2.77 18.50
CA SER A 998 -13.20 -2.96 19.80
C SER A 998 -14.01 -3.84 20.75
N ILE A 999 -15.34 -3.67 20.79
CA ILE A 999 -16.25 -4.52 21.58
C ILE A 999 -16.25 -5.96 21.07
N ILE A 1000 -16.28 -6.15 19.74
CA ILE A 1000 -16.20 -7.49 19.13
C ILE A 1000 -14.89 -8.19 19.49
N LEU A 1001 -13.77 -7.47 19.38
CA LEU A 1001 -12.45 -8.01 19.72
C LEU A 1001 -12.41 -8.39 21.20
N ALA A 1002 -12.86 -7.51 22.10
CA ALA A 1002 -12.95 -7.80 23.53
C ALA A 1002 -13.85 -9.02 23.82
N LEU A 1003 -15.01 -9.13 23.16
CA LEU A 1003 -15.91 -10.28 23.28
C LEU A 1003 -15.23 -11.58 22.82
N GLY A 1004 -14.53 -11.55 21.69
CA GLY A 1004 -13.75 -12.67 21.18
C GLY A 1004 -12.66 -13.11 22.17
N LEU A 1005 -11.90 -12.16 22.72
CA LEU A 1005 -10.85 -12.42 23.72
C LEU A 1005 -11.42 -12.97 25.04
N VAL A 1006 -12.57 -12.46 25.52
CA VAL A 1006 -13.25 -13.01 26.70
C VAL A 1006 -13.62 -14.47 26.48
N ARG A 1007 -14.14 -14.81 25.29
CA ARG A 1007 -14.49 -16.20 24.94
C ARG A 1007 -13.26 -17.08 24.75
N PHE A 1008 -12.17 -16.55 24.22
CA PHE A 1008 -10.92 -17.29 24.04
C PHE A 1008 -10.26 -17.60 25.39
N SER A 1009 -10.31 -16.68 26.35
CA SER A 1009 -9.67 -16.77 27.66
C SER A 1009 -10.38 -17.68 28.68
N SER A 1010 -11.16 -18.67 28.22
CA SER A 1010 -11.86 -19.62 29.11
C SER A 1010 -10.92 -20.55 29.90
N LYS A 1011 -9.67 -20.70 29.45
CA LYS A 1011 -8.64 -21.53 30.12
C LYS A 1011 -7.52 -20.65 30.69
N PRO A 1012 -6.91 -21.00 31.84
CA PRO A 1012 -5.84 -20.19 32.46
C PRO A 1012 -4.67 -19.89 31.52
N TRP A 1013 -4.18 -20.88 30.75
CA TRP A 1013 -3.08 -20.68 29.81
C TRP A 1013 -3.46 -19.75 28.64
N ARG A 1014 -4.72 -19.76 28.20
CA ARG A 1014 -5.21 -18.87 27.14
C ARG A 1014 -5.32 -17.44 27.64
N PHE A 1015 -5.75 -17.26 28.89
CA PHE A 1015 -5.72 -15.97 29.55
C PHE A 1015 -4.28 -15.46 29.69
N ALA A 1016 -3.35 -16.30 30.16
CA ALA A 1016 -1.92 -15.96 30.25
C ALA A 1016 -1.34 -15.56 28.88
N LEU A 1017 -1.68 -16.29 27.80
CA LEU A 1017 -1.24 -15.96 26.44
C LEU A 1017 -1.74 -14.58 25.99
N ILE A 1018 -3.04 -14.28 26.13
CA ILE A 1018 -3.55 -12.97 25.71
C ILE A 1018 -3.00 -11.84 26.56
N SER A 1019 -2.77 -12.08 27.87
CA SER A 1019 -2.15 -11.11 28.76
C SER A 1019 -0.70 -10.83 28.35
N LEU A 1020 0.08 -11.89 28.05
CA LEU A 1020 1.44 -11.74 27.54
C LEU A 1020 1.46 -10.96 26.22
N LEU A 1021 0.61 -11.32 25.25
CA LEU A 1021 0.53 -10.61 23.97
C LEU A 1021 0.11 -9.15 24.14
N ALA A 1022 -0.84 -8.86 25.03
CA ALA A 1022 -1.27 -7.49 25.32
C ALA A 1022 -0.17 -6.67 26.01
N LEU A 1023 0.62 -7.28 26.91
CA LEU A 1023 1.79 -6.63 27.51
C LEU A 1023 2.90 -6.40 26.48
N ILE A 1024 3.19 -7.38 25.63
CA ILE A 1024 4.15 -7.23 24.52
C ILE A 1024 3.71 -6.08 23.62
N TRP A 1025 2.44 -6.05 23.21
CA TRP A 1025 1.88 -4.96 22.42
C TRP A 1025 2.03 -3.61 23.12
N LEU A 1026 1.66 -3.51 24.40
CA LEU A 1026 1.76 -2.28 25.17
C LEU A 1026 3.21 -1.78 25.23
N PHE A 1027 4.13 -2.60 25.74
CA PHE A 1027 5.53 -2.18 25.90
C PHE A 1027 6.24 -1.93 24.58
N CYS A 1028 6.05 -2.80 23.56
CA CYS A 1028 6.72 -2.61 22.28
C CYS A 1028 6.13 -1.43 21.50
N SER A 1029 4.81 -1.20 21.56
CA SER A 1029 4.23 0.00 20.94
C SER A 1029 4.71 1.28 21.61
N SER A 1030 5.02 1.25 22.91
CA SER A 1030 5.61 2.39 23.63
C SER A 1030 7.10 2.59 23.36
N LEU A 1031 7.88 1.50 23.28
CA LEU A 1031 9.31 1.52 22.92
C LEU A 1031 9.54 1.96 21.46
N ALA A 1032 8.50 1.90 20.65
CA ALA A 1032 8.48 2.40 19.27
C ALA A 1032 8.41 3.95 19.16
N SER A 1033 8.75 4.68 20.23
CA SER A 1033 8.81 6.14 20.29
C SER A 1033 9.96 6.59 21.18
N ARG A 1034 10.51 7.78 20.88
CA ARG A 1034 11.49 8.49 21.72
C ARG A 1034 10.89 8.89 23.07
N GLU A 1035 9.58 9.11 23.10
CA GLU A 1035 8.85 9.56 24.29
C GLU A 1035 8.22 8.36 25.00
N PHE A 1036 9.03 7.36 25.36
CA PHE A 1036 8.52 6.12 25.96
C PHE A 1036 7.51 6.35 27.10
N PRO A 1037 7.76 7.20 28.11
CA PRO A 1037 6.81 7.41 29.20
C PRO A 1037 5.46 7.95 28.71
N GLN A 1038 5.49 8.91 27.79
CA GLN A 1038 4.28 9.53 27.25
C GLN A 1038 3.51 8.57 26.36
N LEU A 1039 4.19 7.87 25.44
CA LEU A 1039 3.51 6.89 24.58
C LEU A 1039 3.01 5.71 25.41
N LEU A 1040 3.72 5.27 26.44
CA LEU A 1040 3.22 4.29 27.40
C LEU A 1040 1.93 4.78 28.09
N GLY A 1041 1.92 6.02 28.57
CA GLY A 1041 0.71 6.67 29.06
C GLY A 1041 -0.43 6.64 28.04
N GLN A 1042 -0.17 7.08 26.80
CA GLN A 1042 -1.16 7.12 25.73
C GLN A 1042 -1.68 5.72 25.36
N GLN A 1043 -0.84 4.68 25.40
CA GLN A 1043 -1.22 3.29 25.10
C GLN A 1043 -1.90 2.58 26.29
N LEU A 1044 -1.67 3.05 27.53
CA LEU A 1044 -2.42 2.59 28.69
C LEU A 1044 -3.91 2.96 28.60
N TYR A 1045 -4.26 4.10 27.98
CA TYR A 1045 -5.65 4.49 27.78
C TYR A 1045 -6.49 3.44 27.00
N PRO A 1046 -6.13 3.03 25.76
CA PRO A 1046 -6.85 1.98 25.05
C PRO A 1046 -6.68 0.60 25.70
N PHE A 1047 -5.52 0.31 26.32
CA PHE A 1047 -5.28 -0.95 27.04
C PHE A 1047 -6.26 -1.14 28.21
N ILE A 1048 -6.37 -0.14 29.09
CA ILE A 1048 -7.32 -0.14 30.22
C ILE A 1048 -8.75 -0.14 29.70
N GLY A 1049 -9.04 0.63 28.64
CA GLY A 1049 -10.37 0.64 28.01
C GLY A 1049 -10.83 -0.75 27.57
N VAL A 1050 -9.99 -1.49 26.84
CA VAL A 1050 -10.30 -2.87 26.42
C VAL A 1050 -10.39 -3.81 27.61
N ALA A 1051 -9.49 -3.72 28.59
CA ALA A 1051 -9.52 -4.54 29.80
C ALA A 1051 -10.82 -4.33 30.61
N LEU A 1052 -11.26 -3.08 30.78
CA LEU A 1052 -12.54 -2.74 31.41
C LEU A 1052 -13.72 -3.33 30.65
N VAL A 1053 -13.72 -3.25 29.32
CA VAL A 1053 -14.77 -3.85 28.49
C VAL A 1053 -14.79 -5.38 28.66
N MET A 1054 -13.65 -6.03 28.69
CA MET A 1054 -13.57 -7.47 28.98
C MET A 1054 -14.14 -7.82 30.36
N LEU A 1055 -13.84 -7.01 31.38
CA LEU A 1055 -14.39 -7.18 32.74
C LEU A 1055 -15.92 -6.97 32.76
N LEU A 1056 -16.41 -5.94 32.08
CA LEU A 1056 -17.85 -5.66 31.96
C LEU A 1056 -18.59 -6.79 31.22
N ILE A 1057 -18.00 -7.32 30.13
CA ILE A 1057 -18.55 -8.48 29.42
C ILE A 1057 -18.60 -9.71 30.32
N ARG A 1058 -17.53 -10.03 31.06
CA ARG A 1058 -17.50 -11.14 32.04
C ARG A 1058 -18.51 -10.95 33.17
N SER A 1059 -18.80 -9.71 33.53
CA SER A 1059 -19.80 -9.33 34.54
C SER A 1059 -21.20 -9.14 33.95
N GLN A 1060 -21.45 -9.52 32.69
CA GLN A 1060 -22.72 -9.36 31.98
C GLN A 1060 -23.29 -7.92 32.00
N GLN A 1061 -22.41 -6.91 32.01
CA GLN A 1061 -22.75 -5.48 32.01
C GLN A 1061 -22.43 -4.85 30.65
N MET A 1062 -22.93 -5.45 29.56
CA MET A 1062 -22.71 -4.93 28.19
C MET A 1062 -23.30 -3.53 28.00
N GLY A 1063 -24.43 -3.20 28.62
CA GLY A 1063 -25.02 -1.86 28.55
C GLY A 1063 -24.08 -0.77 29.08
N VAL A 1064 -23.36 -1.05 30.18
CA VAL A 1064 -22.31 -0.17 30.73
C VAL A 1064 -21.18 0.02 29.72
N ALA A 1065 -20.72 -1.04 29.04
CA ALA A 1065 -19.65 -0.95 28.05
C ALA A 1065 -20.06 -0.12 26.82
N LEU A 1066 -21.31 -0.27 26.36
CA LEU A 1066 -21.87 0.52 25.25
C LEU A 1066 -21.95 2.01 25.62
N VAL A 1067 -22.44 2.33 26.83
CA VAL A 1067 -22.50 3.71 27.33
C VAL A 1067 -21.08 4.28 27.47
N MET A 1068 -20.16 3.52 28.07
CA MET A 1068 -18.79 3.97 28.29
C MET A 1068 -18.15 4.40 26.97
N PHE A 1069 -18.21 3.55 25.94
CA PHE A 1069 -17.68 3.91 24.64
C PHE A 1069 -18.44 5.07 23.98
N GLY A 1070 -19.77 5.08 24.02
CA GLY A 1070 -20.53 6.21 23.47
C GLY A 1070 -20.16 7.56 24.13
N MET A 1071 -19.96 7.57 25.44
CA MET A 1071 -19.49 8.76 26.16
C MET A 1071 -18.03 9.11 25.86
N LEU A 1072 -17.17 8.14 25.55
CA LEU A 1072 -15.84 8.43 25.02
C LEU A 1072 -15.89 9.13 23.64
N ILE A 1073 -16.89 8.82 22.80
CA ILE A 1073 -17.13 9.61 21.56
C ILE A 1073 -17.47 11.04 21.95
N VAL A 1074 -18.45 11.23 22.84
CA VAL A 1074 -18.92 12.55 23.29
C VAL A 1074 -17.77 13.40 23.82
N LEU A 1075 -16.94 12.85 24.71
CA LEU A 1075 -15.80 13.56 25.28
C LEU A 1075 -14.73 13.87 24.23
N ARG A 1076 -14.51 12.99 23.25
CA ARG A 1076 -13.60 13.27 22.12
C ARG A 1076 -14.10 14.42 21.24
N GLN A 1077 -15.42 14.54 21.05
CA GLN A 1077 -16.01 15.63 20.26
C GLN A 1077 -15.81 17.01 20.90
N LEU A 1078 -15.72 17.08 22.23
CA LEU A 1078 -15.39 18.32 22.92
C LEU A 1078 -14.01 18.86 22.53
N GLY A 1079 -13.07 18.00 22.11
CA GLY A 1079 -11.75 18.42 21.64
C GLY A 1079 -11.78 19.39 20.45
N VAL A 1080 -12.88 19.42 19.68
CA VAL A 1080 -13.11 20.37 18.58
C VAL A 1080 -13.12 21.82 19.06
N MET A 1081 -13.34 22.09 20.34
CA MET A 1081 -13.27 23.44 20.91
C MET A 1081 -11.89 24.10 20.76
N HIS A 1082 -10.82 23.31 20.58
CA HIS A 1082 -9.46 23.81 20.33
C HIS A 1082 -9.19 24.11 18.85
N ALA A 1083 -10.17 23.90 17.98
CA ALA A 1083 -10.00 24.19 16.57
C ALA A 1083 -9.97 25.69 16.29
N ILE A 1084 -9.10 26.11 15.38
CA ILE A 1084 -8.77 27.52 15.14
C ILE A 1084 -9.72 28.18 14.11
N TYR A 1085 -11.03 28.16 14.37
CA TYR A 1085 -12.03 28.83 13.54
C TYR A 1085 -13.27 29.32 14.35
N PRO A 1086 -14.04 30.30 13.86
CA PRO A 1086 -15.23 30.82 14.49
C PRO A 1086 -16.30 29.75 14.75
N GLY A 1087 -16.77 29.65 15.98
CA GLY A 1087 -17.85 28.70 16.34
C GLY A 1087 -17.37 27.28 16.64
N ALA A 1088 -16.06 27.02 16.68
CA ALA A 1088 -15.49 25.72 17.09
C ALA A 1088 -16.06 25.19 18.41
N LEU A 1089 -16.16 26.05 19.43
CA LEU A 1089 -16.79 25.73 20.72
C LEU A 1089 -18.26 25.29 20.54
N TRP A 1090 -19.04 26.01 19.74
CA TRP A 1090 -20.44 25.69 19.49
C TRP A 1090 -20.58 24.36 18.75
N HIS A 1091 -19.75 24.11 17.74
CA HIS A 1091 -19.76 22.83 17.00
C HIS A 1091 -19.39 21.65 17.92
N ALA A 1092 -18.41 21.84 18.81
CA ALA A 1092 -18.00 20.84 19.78
C ALA A 1092 -19.12 20.49 20.77
N LEU A 1093 -19.77 21.51 21.35
CA LEU A 1093 -20.90 21.33 22.28
C LEU A 1093 -22.10 20.68 21.60
N LEU A 1094 -22.47 21.13 20.40
CA LEU A 1094 -23.57 20.56 19.64
C LEU A 1094 -23.31 19.09 19.29
N SER A 1095 -22.09 18.78 18.82
CA SER A 1095 -21.66 17.42 18.52
C SER A 1095 -21.68 16.52 19.75
N ALA A 1096 -21.20 17.00 20.90
CA ALA A 1096 -21.24 16.28 22.15
C ALA A 1096 -22.68 15.94 22.60
N VAL A 1097 -23.59 16.92 22.54
CA VAL A 1097 -25.01 16.71 22.89
C VAL A 1097 -25.66 15.67 21.97
N ILE A 1098 -25.49 15.80 20.66
CA ILE A 1098 -26.11 14.89 19.69
C ILE A 1098 -25.52 13.48 19.79
N CYS A 1099 -24.20 13.34 19.98
CA CYS A 1099 -23.55 12.05 20.20
C CYS A 1099 -24.01 11.37 21.50
N SER A 1100 -24.31 12.16 22.54
CA SER A 1100 -24.86 11.65 23.81
C SER A 1100 -26.28 11.11 23.62
N LEU A 1101 -27.14 11.85 22.91
CA LEU A 1101 -28.49 11.41 22.55
C LEU A 1101 -28.46 10.16 21.67
N LEU A 1102 -27.55 10.09 20.69
CA LEU A 1102 -27.33 8.92 19.85
C LEU A 1102 -26.93 7.70 20.70
N THR A 1103 -25.98 7.87 21.62
CA THR A 1103 -25.53 6.82 22.54
C THR A 1103 -26.71 6.30 23.35
N TYR A 1104 -27.49 7.20 23.96
CA TYR A 1104 -28.69 6.83 24.69
C TYR A 1104 -29.69 6.05 23.82
N GLY A 1105 -29.92 6.50 22.58
CA GLY A 1105 -30.80 5.84 21.61
C GLY A 1105 -30.36 4.41 21.25
N LEU A 1106 -29.07 4.21 20.94
CA LEU A 1106 -28.51 2.90 20.60
C LEU A 1106 -28.58 1.93 21.80
N VAL A 1107 -28.25 2.39 23.01
CA VAL A 1107 -28.31 1.57 24.22
C VAL A 1107 -29.76 1.25 24.59
N ARG A 1108 -30.70 2.20 24.46
CA ARG A 1108 -32.13 1.96 24.66
C ARG A 1108 -32.68 0.93 23.67
N HIS A 1109 -32.26 0.99 22.40
CA HIS A 1109 -32.61 -0.01 21.38
C HIS A 1109 -32.07 -1.40 21.73
N TRP A 1110 -30.83 -1.48 22.20
CA TRP A 1110 -30.25 -2.73 22.72
C TRP A 1110 -31.06 -3.31 23.88
N TYR A 1111 -31.43 -2.48 24.88
CA TYR A 1111 -32.27 -2.90 26.00
C TYR A 1111 -33.62 -3.47 25.56
N ARG A 1112 -34.33 -2.77 24.66
CA ARG A 1112 -35.65 -3.22 24.15
C ARG A 1112 -35.57 -4.57 23.44
N ARG A 1113 -34.59 -4.75 22.55
CA ARG A 1113 -34.43 -5.97 21.75
C ARG A 1113 -33.71 -7.11 22.47
N GLY A 1114 -32.96 -6.82 23.52
CA GLY A 1114 -32.30 -7.84 24.35
C GLY A 1114 -33.27 -8.55 25.31
N LEU A 1115 -34.39 -7.90 25.62
CA LEU A 1115 -35.49 -8.45 26.43
C LEU A 1115 -36.49 -9.28 25.60
N GLU A 1116 -36.60 -9.01 24.29
CA GLU A 1116 -37.27 -9.85 23.28
C GLU A 1116 -36.44 -11.08 22.93
#